data_AF-A0AAT9H0N7-F1
#
_entry.id   AF-A0AAT9H0N7-F1
#
_cell.length_a   1.000
_cell.length_b   1.000
_cell.length_c   1.000
_cell.angle_alpha   90.00
_cell.angle_beta   90.00
_cell.angle_gamma   90.00
#
_symmetry.space_group_name_H-M   'P 1'
#
loop_
_entity.id
_entity.type
_entity.pdbx_description
1 polymer ?
#
loop_
_entity_poly.entity_id
_entity_poly.type
_entity_poly.pdbx_seq_one_letter_code
_entity_poly.pdbx_strand_id
1 'polypeptide(L)'
;MDNNKYIEVVKKIIAGKALDYSTENILNPIYFDDLFTQIKDNIILVCNMFQYPEVDDLTLKNYYDVAVKEYLSNNPVDIDPSNSLTKEGFKTWLTSDRKENITWNYSKRYFTLLENSGRSEKVVAETINSSYEILEKMGDPKSDTPFYVKGLVVGSVQSGKTGNFNAVINRAIDSGYRLIIVLSGIMEDLRSQTQLRIESDVIGNGIIDITSETKGVKGVGKIARFGNLGDNTVNQVVSITSYKSDFNKSLVDADFSIDNTNVLVCKKNVSVLRNLIVWLHDYLEENKERHNIPLLILDDEADNASLNNEGAKGREYASKTNGHIRALLDLFTRKTYLGYTATPFANVLQDRNEVPEDKWKVSYKLKGENEEKHLTQVNNIFPDDFIVLLNPPSNYIGAKQIFETFEPIENKIGIKIPLVEIVNDTIFEFPSRVDKETLTGVQIFRTKDEFDENGGYLNYDSYKDYISSTRASKTGDHFPKNLPKSLIDSVMCFVLSIAIRESRKQKMIYSAAFMPHHTMLIHISRFSLWQNTTRDLLREYVTDLQSKIENETITSPESIYGVLENIWYKYYSHIIESIESYLPKGYHDEFLIPITFESLKSYLPEAINNIEVKAINSITKDSLEYPKSSPKKVIAVGGNRLSRGFTLEGLTINYFIRSTDYSDTLLQMGRWFGYRPGYLDCCKLFTTQDSKDKFDSTTRTIEELEVEFRKMEAKNKTPQNFVLRVRKHPGTLKITRPSILKMVNEVKWSYQDELEQTTVFNLEKEKISNVWNSFRNTILPKFSESSNSGFIKYKTDIQGIINILKEENNFDEDSRKSMIMFLELCREKNKLKEWTVALKTTGGSGKLENIKINEPFGIDLSIRSGPTNTNDVDYFVTSRKFKASGKSANIISSGKDFSILLSETQIIQTEADFRAEQKISILKKNSDLTDDEATKLAKKKTIPERVYREKMSDQEGLLVIYLFDTAEVFRYNDKGADKRLKQMATEYDLKIPLVGFALGFPPIEPDPGGIYVKGDYNIEDEESDIDESDSAIPDDNNEQ
;
A
#
# COMPACT_ATOMS: atom_id res chain seq x y z
N MET A 1 34.38 -23.61 -12.44
CA MET A 1 34.20 -24.95 -11.84
C MET A 1 32.99 -24.91 -10.93
N ASP A 2 32.27 -26.02 -10.85
CA ASP A 2 30.90 -26.12 -10.35
C ASP A 2 30.87 -26.26 -8.80
N ASN A 3 31.61 -25.40 -8.10
CA ASN A 3 31.85 -25.46 -6.64
C ASN A 3 30.55 -25.37 -5.81
N ASN A 4 29.50 -24.81 -6.40
CA ASN A 4 28.16 -24.74 -5.82
C ASN A 4 27.58 -26.15 -5.53
N LYS A 5 28.01 -27.16 -6.28
CA LYS A 5 27.51 -28.54 -6.11
C LYS A 5 27.95 -29.20 -4.80
N TYR A 6 29.15 -28.89 -4.31
CA TYR A 6 29.61 -29.39 -2.99
C TYR A 6 28.76 -28.80 -1.87
N ILE A 7 28.54 -27.48 -1.89
CA ILE A 7 27.75 -26.78 -0.88
C ILE A 7 26.32 -27.31 -0.84
N GLU A 8 25.69 -27.54 -1.99
CA GLU A 8 24.34 -28.10 -2.04
C GLU A 8 24.26 -29.53 -1.47
N VAL A 9 25.27 -30.38 -1.70
CA VAL A 9 25.36 -31.70 -1.05
C VAL A 9 25.47 -31.55 0.47
N VAL A 10 26.36 -30.66 0.93
CA VAL A 10 26.59 -30.43 2.35
C VAL A 10 25.33 -29.88 3.03
N LYS A 11 24.64 -28.92 2.41
CA LYS A 11 23.38 -28.35 2.92
C LYS A 11 22.30 -29.41 3.10
N LYS A 12 22.14 -30.33 2.14
CA LYS A 12 21.16 -31.43 2.26
C LYS A 12 21.49 -32.37 3.42
N ILE A 13 22.76 -32.68 3.63
CA ILE A 13 23.20 -33.52 4.76
C ILE A 13 22.97 -32.78 6.08
N ILE A 14 23.32 -31.49 6.15
CA ILE A 14 23.08 -30.63 7.32
C ILE A 14 21.59 -30.55 7.65
N ALA A 15 20.72 -30.33 6.66
CA ALA A 15 19.28 -30.20 6.87
C ALA A 15 18.69 -31.49 7.47
N GLY A 16 19.06 -32.66 6.95
CA GLY A 16 18.63 -33.95 7.51
C GLY A 16 19.10 -34.14 8.96
N LYS A 17 20.36 -33.83 9.24
CA LYS A 17 20.94 -33.96 10.58
C LYS A 17 20.36 -32.97 11.59
N ALA A 18 20.11 -31.74 11.17
CA ALA A 18 19.48 -30.73 12.00
C ALA A 18 18.03 -31.10 12.34
N LEU A 19 17.29 -31.73 11.42
CA LEU A 19 15.93 -32.21 11.68
C LEU A 19 15.94 -33.30 12.77
N ASP A 20 16.79 -34.31 12.63
CA ASP A 20 16.99 -35.38 13.61
C ASP A 20 17.37 -34.80 15.00
N TYR A 21 18.29 -33.83 15.03
CA TYR A 21 18.72 -33.21 16.27
C TYR A 21 17.65 -32.34 16.92
N SER A 22 16.88 -31.58 16.13
CA SER A 22 15.82 -30.69 16.63
C SER A 22 14.64 -31.43 17.24
N THR A 23 14.40 -32.67 16.80
CA THR A 23 13.40 -33.54 17.41
C THR A 23 13.85 -34.03 18.79
N GLU A 24 15.15 -33.97 19.09
CA GLU A 24 15.76 -34.44 20.33
C GLU A 24 16.26 -33.32 21.26
N ASN A 25 16.58 -32.11 20.75
CA ASN A 25 17.19 -30.98 21.50
C ASN A 25 16.95 -29.59 20.84
N ILE A 26 17.28 -28.50 21.56
CA ILE A 26 17.33 -27.12 20.99
C ILE A 26 18.59 -26.97 20.14
N LEU A 27 18.45 -26.59 18.86
CA LEU A 27 19.59 -26.32 17.96
C LEU A 27 20.49 -25.19 18.51
N ASN A 28 21.76 -25.48 18.76
CA ASN A 28 22.78 -24.55 19.26
C ASN A 28 23.95 -24.49 18.26
N PRO A 29 24.56 -23.31 17.99
CA PRO A 29 25.77 -23.17 17.16
C PRO A 29 26.87 -24.22 17.42
N ILE A 30 27.09 -24.63 18.69
CA ILE A 30 28.08 -25.65 19.08
C ILE A 30 27.84 -26.99 18.34
N TYR A 31 26.59 -27.33 18.07
CA TYR A 31 26.24 -28.55 17.33
C TYR A 31 26.86 -28.58 15.93
N PHE A 32 26.85 -27.45 15.21
CA PHE A 32 27.37 -27.39 13.85
C PHE A 32 28.90 -27.41 13.81
N ASP A 33 29.58 -26.99 14.88
CA ASP A 33 31.04 -27.10 14.97
C ASP A 33 31.47 -28.57 15.07
N ASP A 34 30.78 -29.36 15.91
CA ASP A 34 31.07 -30.79 16.10
C ASP A 34 30.58 -31.66 14.94
N LEU A 35 29.53 -31.24 14.24
CA LEU A 35 28.88 -32.02 13.17
C LEU A 35 29.82 -32.26 11.98
N PHE A 36 30.72 -31.32 11.64
CA PHE A 36 31.63 -31.47 10.49
C PHE A 36 32.43 -32.77 10.56
N THR A 37 33.02 -33.07 11.72
CA THR A 37 33.84 -34.28 11.94
C THR A 37 33.03 -35.56 11.75
N GLN A 38 31.73 -35.52 12.06
CA GLN A 38 30.83 -36.67 11.96
C GLN A 38 30.36 -36.94 10.53
N ILE A 39 30.20 -35.90 9.71
CA ILE A 39 29.64 -36.02 8.36
C ILE A 39 30.69 -35.92 7.24
N LYS A 40 31.94 -35.59 7.55
CA LYS A 40 33.03 -35.43 6.58
C LYS A 40 33.11 -36.60 5.59
N ASP A 41 33.19 -37.81 6.10
CA ASP A 41 33.35 -39.01 5.26
C ASP A 41 32.10 -39.27 4.39
N ASN A 42 30.91 -38.95 4.90
CA ASN A 42 29.67 -39.04 4.14
C ASN A 42 29.62 -38.01 3.00
N ILE A 43 30.10 -36.78 3.22
CA ILE A 43 30.19 -35.76 2.18
C ILE A 43 31.11 -36.25 1.06
N ILE A 44 32.29 -36.76 1.41
CA ILE A 44 33.27 -37.29 0.44
C ILE A 44 32.66 -38.44 -0.36
N LEU A 45 32.01 -39.39 0.32
CA LEU A 45 31.36 -40.54 -0.32
C LEU A 45 30.30 -40.10 -1.34
N VAL A 46 29.40 -39.19 -0.96
CA VAL A 46 28.33 -38.70 -1.85
C VAL A 46 28.92 -37.93 -3.03
N CYS A 47 29.91 -37.06 -2.80
CA CYS A 47 30.55 -36.31 -3.88
C CYS A 47 31.27 -37.22 -4.88
N ASN A 48 31.90 -38.30 -4.40
CA ASN A 48 32.52 -39.33 -5.24
C ASN A 48 31.48 -40.08 -6.08
N MET A 49 30.30 -40.40 -5.53
CA MET A 49 29.21 -41.01 -6.28
C MET A 49 28.72 -40.12 -7.45
N PHE A 50 28.73 -38.81 -7.26
CA PHE A 50 28.39 -37.82 -8.30
C PHE A 50 29.58 -37.42 -9.18
N GLN A 51 30.75 -38.05 -9.03
CA GLN A 51 31.97 -37.79 -9.79
C GLN A 51 32.45 -36.33 -9.70
N TYR A 52 32.32 -35.72 -8.52
CA TYR A 52 32.83 -34.37 -8.28
C TYR A 52 34.37 -34.37 -8.04
N PRO A 53 35.09 -33.28 -8.36
CA PRO A 53 36.54 -33.23 -8.21
C PRO A 53 36.99 -33.30 -6.74
N GLU A 54 37.98 -34.14 -6.42
CA GLU A 54 38.55 -34.19 -5.06
C GLU A 54 39.06 -32.82 -4.58
N VAL A 55 38.80 -32.52 -3.30
CA VAL A 55 39.20 -31.27 -2.64
C VAL A 55 39.94 -31.58 -1.34
N ASP A 56 40.85 -30.70 -0.95
CA ASP A 56 41.56 -30.80 0.32
C ASP A 56 40.64 -30.50 1.53
N ASP A 57 41.10 -30.88 2.73
CA ASP A 57 40.35 -30.73 3.98
C ASP A 57 39.99 -29.28 4.32
N LEU A 58 40.86 -28.31 3.99
CA LEU A 58 40.62 -26.90 4.25
C LEU A 58 39.53 -26.36 3.32
N THR A 59 39.59 -26.71 2.04
CA THR A 59 38.58 -26.37 1.05
C THR A 59 37.22 -26.99 1.40
N LEU A 60 37.21 -28.26 1.82
CA LEU A 60 35.99 -28.95 2.27
C LEU A 60 35.38 -28.29 3.52
N LYS A 61 36.22 -27.92 4.50
CA LYS A 61 35.76 -27.19 5.69
C LYS A 61 35.18 -25.82 5.33
N ASN A 62 35.80 -25.09 4.40
CA ASN A 62 35.23 -23.83 3.91
C ASN A 62 33.86 -24.01 3.25
N TYR A 63 33.67 -25.05 2.43
CA TYR A 63 32.35 -25.35 1.86
C TYR A 63 31.32 -25.70 2.94
N TYR A 64 31.74 -26.44 3.97
CA TYR A 64 30.89 -26.73 5.11
C TYR A 64 30.47 -25.47 5.88
N ASP A 65 31.42 -24.59 6.20
CA ASP A 65 31.13 -23.37 6.94
C ASP A 65 30.20 -22.43 6.16
N VAL A 66 30.39 -22.31 4.84
CA VAL A 66 29.46 -21.57 3.96
C VAL A 66 28.07 -22.21 3.96
N ALA A 67 27.99 -23.53 3.85
CA ALA A 67 26.73 -24.27 3.87
C ALA A 67 25.96 -24.08 5.18
N VAL A 68 26.65 -24.13 6.34
CA VAL A 68 26.06 -23.86 7.66
C VAL A 68 25.49 -22.45 7.71
N LYS A 69 26.25 -21.44 7.28
CA LYS A 69 25.79 -20.05 7.28
C LYS A 69 24.56 -19.83 6.39
N GLU A 70 24.56 -20.40 5.19
CA GLU A 70 23.37 -20.36 4.32
C GLU A 70 22.17 -21.02 4.97
N TYR A 71 22.37 -22.19 5.58
CA TYR A 71 21.29 -22.91 6.26
C TYR A 71 20.71 -22.10 7.41
N LEU A 72 21.57 -21.55 8.28
CA LEU A 72 21.16 -20.71 9.41
C LEU A 72 20.53 -19.39 8.98
N SER A 73 20.89 -18.84 7.82
CA SER A 73 20.27 -17.61 7.30
C SER A 73 18.94 -17.85 6.59
N ASN A 74 18.74 -19.03 5.99
CA ASN A 74 17.54 -19.36 5.19
C ASN A 74 16.43 -20.09 5.97
N ASN A 75 16.77 -20.89 6.98
CA ASN A 75 15.81 -21.70 7.72
C ASN A 75 14.87 -20.91 8.67
N PRO A 76 15.35 -19.90 9.43
CA PRO A 76 14.50 -19.15 10.36
C PRO A 76 13.57 -18.17 9.65
N VAL A 77 13.65 -18.06 8.32
CA VAL A 77 12.78 -17.20 7.52
C VAL A 77 11.31 -17.55 7.79
N ASP A 78 10.56 -16.55 8.24
CA ASP A 78 9.13 -16.61 8.46
C ASP A 78 8.42 -16.10 7.20
N ILE A 79 7.26 -16.69 6.91
CA ILE A 79 6.43 -16.29 5.78
C ILE A 79 4.97 -16.32 6.20
N ASP A 80 4.32 -15.17 6.08
CA ASP A 80 2.88 -15.09 6.23
C ASP A 80 2.23 -15.59 4.94
N PRO A 81 1.21 -16.46 5.02
CA PRO A 81 0.46 -16.89 3.85
C PRO A 81 -0.11 -15.69 3.09
N SER A 82 -0.20 -15.79 1.76
CA SER A 82 -0.87 -14.78 0.94
C SER A 82 -2.34 -14.60 1.37
N ASN A 83 -2.82 -13.35 1.40
CA ASN A 83 -4.24 -13.05 1.65
C ASN A 83 -4.99 -12.98 0.32
N SER A 84 -6.25 -13.39 0.29
CA SER A 84 -7.02 -13.36 -0.96
C SER A 84 -8.49 -13.02 -0.80
N LEU A 85 -8.94 -12.21 -1.74
CA LEU A 85 -10.30 -11.72 -1.86
C LEU A 85 -10.93 -12.36 -3.09
N THR A 86 -12.11 -12.95 -2.97
CA THR A 86 -12.82 -13.60 -4.09
C THR A 86 -14.26 -13.14 -4.18
N LYS A 87 -14.85 -13.30 -5.37
CA LYS A 87 -16.27 -13.04 -5.58
C LYS A 87 -17.19 -13.96 -4.76
N GLU A 88 -18.38 -13.45 -4.42
CA GLU A 88 -19.40 -14.20 -3.73
C GLU A 88 -19.83 -15.41 -4.57
N GLY A 89 -19.97 -16.58 -3.92
CA GLY A 89 -20.29 -17.83 -4.60
C GLY A 89 -19.16 -18.38 -5.48
N PHE A 90 -17.93 -17.87 -5.36
CA PHE A 90 -16.75 -18.41 -6.04
C PHE A 90 -16.61 -19.92 -5.80
N LYS A 91 -16.46 -20.67 -6.88
CA LYS A 91 -16.14 -22.10 -6.88
C LYS A 91 -14.94 -22.31 -7.77
N THR A 92 -13.90 -22.92 -7.21
CA THR A 92 -12.72 -23.28 -7.99
C THR A 92 -13.07 -24.36 -9.02
N TRP A 93 -12.60 -24.18 -10.25
CA TRP A 93 -12.67 -25.21 -11.29
C TRP A 93 -11.58 -26.28 -11.09
N LEU A 94 -10.54 -25.97 -10.32
CA LEU A 94 -9.40 -26.83 -10.07
C LEU A 94 -9.67 -27.74 -8.87
N THR A 95 -10.64 -28.64 -9.03
CA THR A 95 -10.98 -29.70 -8.06
C THR A 95 -9.82 -30.69 -7.87
N SER A 96 -9.88 -31.54 -6.83
CA SER A 96 -8.88 -32.60 -6.63
C SER A 96 -8.71 -33.49 -7.86
N ASP A 97 -9.82 -33.93 -8.47
CA ASP A 97 -9.80 -34.71 -9.71
C ASP A 97 -9.12 -33.96 -10.86
N ARG A 98 -9.37 -32.65 -10.99
CA ARG A 98 -8.71 -31.83 -12.02
C ARG A 98 -7.22 -31.69 -11.75
N LYS A 99 -6.81 -31.53 -10.50
CA LYS A 99 -5.39 -31.44 -10.10
C LYS A 99 -4.63 -32.72 -10.44
N GLU A 100 -5.23 -33.88 -10.18
CA GLU A 100 -4.65 -35.19 -10.49
C GLU A 100 -4.55 -35.45 -11.99
N ASN A 101 -5.50 -34.93 -12.78
CA ASN A 101 -5.52 -35.09 -14.24
C ASN A 101 -4.63 -34.09 -14.99
N ILE A 102 -4.09 -33.05 -14.33
CA ILE A 102 -3.14 -32.12 -14.93
C ILE A 102 -1.73 -32.64 -14.74
N THR A 103 -0.96 -32.71 -15.83
CA THR A 103 0.47 -33.02 -15.76
C THR A 103 1.28 -31.74 -15.60
N TRP A 104 1.81 -31.49 -14.40
CA TRP A 104 2.53 -30.26 -14.00
C TRP A 104 3.99 -30.20 -14.51
N ASN A 105 4.20 -30.37 -15.81
CA ASN A 105 5.54 -30.52 -16.41
C ASN A 105 6.36 -29.23 -16.44
N TYR A 106 5.73 -28.10 -16.79
CA TYR A 106 6.37 -26.79 -16.77
C TYR A 106 6.61 -26.33 -15.34
N SER A 107 5.59 -26.46 -14.49
CA SER A 107 5.62 -26.08 -13.08
C SER A 107 6.71 -26.83 -12.31
N LYS A 108 6.82 -28.15 -12.49
CA LYS A 108 7.88 -28.96 -11.84
C LYS A 108 9.28 -28.46 -12.19
N ARG A 109 9.56 -28.19 -13.47
CA ARG A 109 10.87 -27.67 -13.90
C ARG A 109 11.17 -26.31 -13.29
N TYR A 110 10.17 -25.42 -13.22
CA TYR A 110 10.34 -24.10 -12.63
C TYR A 110 10.57 -24.15 -11.11
N PHE A 111 9.82 -24.94 -10.36
CA PHE A 111 10.02 -25.06 -8.91
C PHE A 111 11.35 -25.74 -8.56
N THR A 112 11.77 -26.76 -9.32
CA THR A 112 13.12 -27.33 -9.16
C THR A 112 14.23 -26.32 -9.50
N LEU A 113 14.01 -25.42 -10.47
CA LEU A 113 14.94 -24.32 -10.72
C LEU A 113 15.02 -23.35 -9.54
N LEU A 114 13.90 -23.04 -8.89
CA LEU A 114 13.87 -22.18 -7.70
C LEU A 114 14.55 -22.82 -6.49
N GLU A 115 14.33 -24.12 -6.25
CA GLU A 115 15.03 -24.89 -5.22
C GLU A 115 16.54 -24.84 -5.43
N ASN A 116 17.00 -25.06 -6.67
CA ASN A 116 18.41 -25.00 -7.05
C ASN A 116 19.01 -23.57 -7.02
N SER A 117 18.21 -22.53 -6.78
CA SER A 117 18.68 -21.14 -6.72
C SER A 117 19.13 -20.69 -5.32
N GLY A 118 19.06 -21.58 -4.32
CA GLY A 118 19.47 -21.30 -2.94
C GLY A 118 18.43 -20.56 -2.11
N ARG A 119 17.16 -20.50 -2.57
CA ARG A 119 16.03 -19.97 -1.80
C ARG A 119 15.63 -20.92 -0.67
N SER A 120 15.12 -20.36 0.43
CA SER A 120 14.53 -21.14 1.51
C SER A 120 13.37 -22.01 1.01
N GLU A 121 13.27 -23.24 1.50
CA GLU A 121 12.20 -24.18 1.14
C GLU A 121 10.82 -23.60 1.44
N LYS A 122 10.67 -22.86 2.55
CA LYS A 122 9.43 -22.16 2.92
C LYS A 122 9.02 -21.12 1.88
N VAL A 123 9.97 -20.37 1.32
CA VAL A 123 9.72 -19.36 0.28
C VAL A 123 9.30 -20.01 -1.04
N VAL A 124 9.93 -21.14 -1.39
CA VAL A 124 9.52 -21.91 -2.57
C VAL A 124 8.12 -22.49 -2.37
N ALA A 125 7.84 -23.07 -1.20
CA ALA A 125 6.53 -23.60 -0.84
C ALA A 125 5.43 -22.54 -0.90
N GLU A 126 5.66 -21.33 -0.37
CA GLU A 126 4.67 -20.26 -0.50
C GLU A 126 4.51 -19.78 -1.95
N THR A 127 5.59 -19.78 -2.75
CA THR A 127 5.47 -19.49 -4.19
C THR A 127 4.62 -20.56 -4.89
N ILE A 128 4.74 -21.83 -4.50
CA ILE A 128 3.90 -22.93 -4.98
C ILE A 128 2.45 -22.70 -4.57
N ASN A 129 2.18 -22.39 -3.32
CA ASN A 129 0.83 -22.20 -2.76
C ASN A 129 0.13 -20.99 -3.37
N SER A 130 0.74 -19.81 -3.29
CA SER A 130 0.19 -18.55 -3.83
C SER A 130 -0.07 -18.62 -5.34
N SER A 131 0.79 -19.29 -6.11
CA SER A 131 0.55 -19.46 -7.56
C SER A 131 -0.55 -20.48 -7.87
N TYR A 132 -0.75 -21.50 -7.03
CA TYR A 132 -1.91 -22.39 -7.12
C TYR A 132 -3.19 -21.61 -6.83
N GLU A 133 -3.18 -20.86 -5.74
CA GLU A 133 -4.31 -20.06 -5.28
C GLU A 133 -4.76 -19.05 -6.34
N ILE A 134 -3.82 -18.41 -7.04
CA ILE A 134 -4.12 -17.52 -8.18
C ILE A 134 -4.75 -18.32 -9.32
N LEU A 135 -4.16 -19.47 -9.71
CA LEU A 135 -4.67 -20.31 -10.80
C LEU A 135 -6.11 -20.78 -10.56
N GLU A 136 -6.44 -21.17 -9.32
CA GLU A 136 -7.79 -21.59 -8.91
C GLU A 136 -8.83 -20.52 -9.18
N LYS A 137 -8.44 -19.24 -9.09
CA LYS A 137 -9.28 -18.06 -9.29
C LYS A 137 -9.35 -17.61 -10.75
N MET A 138 -8.47 -18.10 -11.61
CA MET A 138 -8.52 -17.88 -13.06
C MET A 138 -9.66 -18.69 -13.70
N GLY A 139 -9.98 -18.43 -14.97
CA GLY A 139 -11.00 -19.21 -15.67
C GLY A 139 -10.51 -20.61 -16.07
N ASP A 140 -11.41 -21.59 -16.17
CA ASP A 140 -11.02 -22.93 -16.63
C ASP A 140 -10.71 -22.90 -18.13
N PRO A 141 -9.45 -23.13 -18.57
CA PRO A 141 -9.10 -23.12 -19.99
C PRO A 141 -9.82 -24.20 -20.81
N LYS A 142 -10.31 -25.26 -20.15
CA LYS A 142 -11.08 -26.35 -20.77
C LYS A 142 -12.61 -26.17 -20.64
N SER A 143 -13.10 -25.07 -20.06
CA SER A 143 -14.52 -24.77 -19.95
C SER A 143 -15.18 -24.71 -21.33
N ASP A 144 -16.31 -25.38 -21.53
CA ASP A 144 -17.07 -25.26 -22.77
C ASP A 144 -17.77 -23.90 -22.90
N THR A 145 -18.01 -23.21 -21.79
CA THR A 145 -18.65 -21.88 -21.76
C THR A 145 -17.61 -20.74 -21.82
N PRO A 146 -17.93 -19.62 -22.50
CA PRO A 146 -17.14 -18.39 -22.44
C PRO A 146 -16.95 -17.88 -21.01
N PHE A 147 -15.82 -17.24 -20.74
CA PHE A 147 -15.56 -16.57 -19.46
C PHE A 147 -14.67 -15.35 -19.65
N TYR A 148 -14.85 -14.36 -18.77
CA TYR A 148 -13.94 -13.26 -18.59
C TYR A 148 -13.66 -13.10 -17.10
N VAL A 149 -12.42 -13.38 -16.69
CA VAL A 149 -11.97 -13.27 -15.29
C VAL A 149 -10.92 -12.15 -15.18
N LYS A 150 -11.07 -11.28 -14.17
CA LYS A 150 -10.19 -10.15 -13.90
C LYS A 150 -9.67 -10.19 -12.47
N GLY A 151 -8.36 -10.27 -12.30
CA GLY A 151 -7.73 -10.27 -10.98
C GLY A 151 -6.61 -9.22 -10.85
N LEU A 152 -6.28 -8.89 -9.60
CA LEU A 152 -5.10 -8.10 -9.25
C LEU A 152 -4.24 -8.83 -8.23
N VAL A 153 -2.94 -8.94 -8.50
CA VAL A 153 -1.95 -9.44 -7.55
C VAL A 153 -1.10 -8.27 -7.09
N VAL A 154 -1.14 -8.00 -5.79
CA VAL A 154 -0.39 -6.93 -5.14
C VAL A 154 0.74 -7.56 -4.36
N GLY A 155 1.95 -7.00 -4.45
CA GLY A 155 3.06 -7.45 -3.62
C GLY A 155 4.13 -6.38 -3.51
N SER A 156 4.94 -6.42 -2.47
CA SER A 156 5.96 -5.40 -2.19
C SER A 156 6.99 -5.20 -3.33
N VAL A 157 7.58 -4.00 -3.41
CA VAL A 157 8.58 -3.66 -4.45
C VAL A 157 9.80 -4.58 -4.35
N GLN A 158 10.14 -5.31 -5.42
CA GLN A 158 11.24 -6.30 -5.41
C GLN A 158 11.07 -7.48 -4.43
N SER A 159 9.85 -7.81 -4.01
CA SER A 159 9.57 -8.96 -3.12
C SER A 159 9.49 -10.33 -3.83
N GLY A 160 9.77 -10.40 -5.14
CA GLY A 160 9.65 -11.65 -5.90
C GLY A 160 8.36 -11.80 -6.71
N LYS A 161 7.55 -10.74 -6.89
CA LYS A 161 6.36 -10.73 -7.77
C LYS A 161 6.59 -11.36 -9.15
N THR A 162 7.72 -11.06 -9.79
CA THR A 162 8.07 -11.66 -11.09
C THR A 162 8.22 -13.17 -11.02
N GLY A 163 8.77 -13.68 -9.91
CA GLY A 163 8.86 -15.12 -9.67
C GLY A 163 7.50 -15.77 -9.46
N ASN A 164 6.57 -15.09 -8.77
CA ASN A 164 5.20 -15.56 -8.62
C ASN A 164 4.44 -15.58 -9.95
N PHE A 165 4.49 -14.51 -10.77
CA PHE A 165 3.78 -14.56 -12.05
C PHE A 165 4.41 -15.56 -13.03
N ASN A 166 5.73 -15.77 -13.02
CA ASN A 166 6.35 -16.85 -13.80
C ASN A 166 5.86 -18.23 -13.34
N ALA A 167 5.60 -18.42 -12.04
CA ALA A 167 4.95 -19.63 -11.54
C ALA A 167 3.53 -19.79 -12.11
N VAL A 168 2.75 -18.70 -12.12
CA VAL A 168 1.40 -18.68 -12.71
C VAL A 168 1.43 -18.98 -14.21
N ILE A 169 2.40 -18.46 -14.97
CA ILE A 169 2.57 -18.78 -16.40
C ILE A 169 2.82 -20.28 -16.60
N ASN A 170 3.77 -20.87 -15.88
CA ASN A 170 4.08 -22.30 -15.98
C ASN A 170 2.84 -23.16 -15.66
N ARG A 171 2.07 -22.78 -14.64
CA ARG A 171 0.80 -23.44 -14.28
C ARG A 171 -0.31 -23.26 -15.31
N ALA A 172 -0.43 -22.07 -15.88
CA ALA A 172 -1.40 -21.77 -16.92
C ALA A 172 -1.14 -22.64 -18.17
N ILE A 173 0.14 -22.82 -18.55
CA ILE A 173 0.53 -23.71 -19.64
C ILE A 173 0.13 -25.16 -19.32
N ASP A 174 0.51 -25.67 -18.15
CA ASP A 174 0.21 -27.05 -17.74
C ASP A 174 -1.31 -27.31 -17.70
N SER A 175 -2.11 -26.32 -17.32
CA SER A 175 -3.57 -26.44 -17.23
C SER A 175 -4.31 -26.31 -18.56
N GLY A 176 -3.67 -25.75 -19.60
CA GLY A 176 -4.22 -25.69 -20.97
C GLY A 176 -4.43 -24.30 -21.55
N TYR A 177 -3.90 -23.23 -20.93
CA TYR A 177 -3.84 -21.93 -21.59
C TYR A 177 -2.87 -21.99 -22.78
N ARG A 178 -3.29 -21.44 -23.92
CA ARG A 178 -2.56 -21.57 -25.19
C ARG A 178 -1.95 -20.26 -25.68
N LEU A 179 -2.53 -19.11 -25.34
CA LEU A 179 -1.98 -17.81 -25.69
C LEU A 179 -1.75 -17.01 -24.41
N ILE A 180 -0.50 -16.64 -24.14
CA ILE A 180 -0.08 -15.88 -22.96
C ILE A 180 0.60 -14.60 -23.43
N ILE A 181 0.05 -13.45 -23.05
CA ILE A 181 0.55 -12.14 -23.41
C ILE A 181 0.94 -11.42 -22.13
N VAL A 182 2.24 -11.15 -21.98
CA VAL A 182 2.78 -10.35 -20.88
C VAL A 182 2.95 -8.92 -21.36
N LEU A 183 2.16 -8.01 -20.79
CA LEU A 183 2.26 -6.59 -21.00
C LEU A 183 3.26 -6.01 -19.99
N SER A 184 4.46 -5.68 -20.45
CA SER A 184 5.45 -5.00 -19.62
C SER A 184 5.21 -3.48 -19.60
N GLY A 185 6.02 -2.72 -18.85
CA GLY A 185 5.97 -1.26 -18.90
C GLY A 185 6.28 -0.65 -20.29
N ILE A 186 6.30 0.69 -20.35
CA ILE A 186 6.38 1.45 -21.61
C ILE A 186 7.81 1.43 -22.22
N MET A 187 8.82 1.13 -21.41
CA MET A 187 10.23 1.22 -21.79
C MET A 187 10.76 -0.11 -22.32
N GLU A 188 11.62 -0.05 -23.34
CA GLU A 188 12.23 -1.24 -23.96
C GLU A 188 13.12 -2.02 -23.00
N ASP A 189 13.85 -1.33 -22.13
CA ASP A 189 14.74 -1.94 -21.14
C ASP A 189 13.96 -2.88 -20.20
N LEU A 190 12.77 -2.45 -19.75
CA LEU A 190 11.89 -3.23 -18.87
C LEU A 190 11.27 -4.43 -19.60
N ARG A 191 10.83 -4.23 -20.85
CA ARG A 191 10.32 -5.34 -21.70
C ARG A 191 11.41 -6.40 -21.93
N SER A 192 12.61 -5.95 -22.28
CA SER A 192 13.75 -6.84 -22.57
C SER A 192 14.17 -7.64 -21.33
N GLN A 193 14.20 -6.99 -20.15
CA GLN A 193 14.46 -7.68 -18.89
C GLN A 193 13.38 -8.73 -18.58
N THR A 194 12.11 -8.40 -18.75
CA THR A 194 10.99 -9.33 -18.52
C THR A 194 11.08 -10.52 -19.48
N GLN A 195 11.39 -10.28 -20.74
CA GLN A 195 11.61 -11.32 -21.74
C GLN A 195 12.78 -12.24 -21.37
N LEU A 196 13.92 -11.71 -20.91
CA LEU A 196 15.06 -12.53 -20.51
C LEU A 196 14.71 -13.47 -19.33
N ARG A 197 13.89 -13.00 -18.39
CA ARG A 197 13.37 -13.81 -17.27
C ARG A 197 12.43 -14.90 -17.77
N ILE A 198 11.47 -14.59 -18.63
CA ILE A 198 10.53 -15.58 -19.21
C ILE A 198 11.26 -16.61 -20.07
N GLU A 199 12.28 -16.19 -20.85
CA GLU A 199 13.12 -17.11 -21.62
C GLU A 199 13.85 -18.12 -20.72
N SER A 200 14.26 -17.70 -19.52
CA SER A 200 14.90 -18.56 -18.52
C SER A 200 13.88 -19.45 -17.79
N ASP A 201 12.82 -18.85 -17.27
CA ASP A 201 11.98 -19.44 -16.23
C ASP A 201 10.75 -20.17 -16.77
N VAL A 202 10.44 -19.98 -18.05
CA VAL A 202 9.28 -20.60 -18.73
C VAL A 202 9.73 -21.32 -19.99
N ILE A 203 10.40 -20.63 -20.91
CA ILE A 203 10.71 -21.17 -22.25
C ILE A 203 11.89 -22.16 -22.20
N GLY A 204 12.89 -21.89 -21.36
CA GLY A 204 14.07 -22.73 -21.19
C GLY A 204 15.13 -22.63 -22.30
N ASN A 205 14.99 -21.66 -23.21
CA ASN A 205 15.88 -21.42 -24.34
C ASN A 205 15.89 -19.92 -24.69
N GLY A 206 17.02 -19.41 -25.16
CA GLY A 206 17.16 -17.99 -25.53
C GLY A 206 18.62 -17.56 -25.60
N ILE A 207 18.90 -16.28 -25.42
CA ILE A 207 20.28 -15.79 -25.36
C ILE A 207 20.94 -16.23 -24.05
N ILE A 208 22.12 -16.85 -24.16
CA ILE A 208 22.98 -17.27 -23.03
C ILE A 208 24.15 -16.32 -22.80
N ASP A 209 24.57 -15.59 -23.84
CA ASP A 209 25.56 -14.53 -23.75
C ASP A 209 25.15 -13.38 -24.68
N ILE A 210 24.92 -12.21 -24.08
CA ILE A 210 24.45 -11.01 -24.78
C ILE A 210 25.58 -10.43 -25.64
N THR A 211 26.83 -10.56 -25.21
CA THR A 211 27.99 -9.94 -25.88
C THR A 211 28.36 -10.67 -27.17
N SER A 212 28.31 -12.00 -27.15
CA SER A 212 28.53 -12.84 -28.34
C SER A 212 27.24 -13.21 -29.08
N GLU A 213 26.08 -12.79 -28.56
CA GLU A 213 24.74 -13.13 -29.07
C GLU A 213 24.45 -14.64 -29.18
N THR A 214 25.17 -15.45 -28.41
CA THR A 214 25.03 -16.90 -28.44
C THR A 214 23.67 -17.32 -27.89
N LYS A 215 22.94 -18.16 -28.63
CA LYS A 215 21.67 -18.77 -28.19
C LYS A 215 21.88 -20.18 -27.67
N GLY A 216 21.12 -20.56 -26.65
CA GLY A 216 21.17 -21.89 -26.09
C GLY A 216 20.24 -22.11 -24.90
N VAL A 217 20.35 -23.30 -24.33
CA VAL A 217 19.53 -23.76 -23.21
C VAL A 217 19.87 -22.98 -21.93
N LYS A 218 18.85 -22.47 -21.24
CA LYS A 218 18.98 -21.75 -19.96
C LYS A 218 17.80 -22.02 -19.03
N GLY A 219 17.95 -21.66 -17.76
CA GLY A 219 16.92 -21.80 -16.72
C GLY A 219 16.27 -23.20 -16.71
N VAL A 220 14.94 -23.26 -16.87
CA VAL A 220 14.16 -24.51 -16.80
C VAL A 220 14.58 -25.55 -17.83
N GLY A 221 15.12 -25.12 -18.98
CA GLY A 221 15.64 -26.04 -19.99
C GLY A 221 16.91 -26.78 -19.56
N LYS A 222 17.64 -26.28 -18.56
CA LYS A 222 18.78 -26.98 -17.93
C LYS A 222 18.33 -28.06 -16.95
N ILE A 223 17.11 -27.96 -16.43
CA ILE A 223 16.51 -28.99 -15.57
C ILE A 223 16.10 -30.18 -16.43
N ALA A 224 15.35 -29.94 -17.50
CA ALA A 224 15.08 -30.91 -18.55
C ALA A 224 14.65 -30.19 -19.84
N ARG A 225 15.27 -30.53 -20.97
CA ARG A 225 14.94 -29.98 -22.29
C ARG A 225 13.52 -30.37 -22.73
N PHE A 226 12.85 -29.50 -23.48
CA PHE A 226 11.51 -29.76 -24.03
C PHE A 226 11.57 -30.32 -25.46
N GLY A 227 10.48 -30.96 -25.88
CA GLY A 227 10.30 -31.47 -27.24
C GLY A 227 11.30 -32.56 -27.63
N ASN A 228 11.45 -32.78 -28.93
CA ASN A 228 12.24 -33.88 -29.50
C ASN A 228 13.73 -33.87 -29.12
N LEU A 229 14.27 -32.73 -28.67
CA LEU A 229 15.66 -32.59 -28.22
C LEU A 229 15.84 -32.92 -26.72
N GLY A 230 14.75 -33.32 -26.03
CA GLY A 230 14.72 -33.68 -24.62
C GLY A 230 13.52 -34.57 -24.32
N ASP A 231 12.61 -34.08 -23.49
CA ASP A 231 11.36 -34.74 -23.14
C ASP A 231 10.31 -34.53 -24.24
N ASN A 232 10.18 -35.52 -25.12
CA ASN A 232 9.26 -35.49 -26.26
C ASN A 232 7.78 -35.52 -25.86
N THR A 233 7.46 -35.78 -24.59
CA THR A 233 6.09 -35.74 -24.06
C THR A 233 5.64 -34.32 -23.73
N VAL A 234 6.57 -33.36 -23.70
CA VAL A 234 6.30 -31.96 -23.36
C VAL A 234 6.60 -31.07 -24.55
N ASN A 235 5.56 -30.47 -25.11
CA ASN A 235 5.67 -29.54 -26.23
C ASN A 235 6.40 -28.27 -25.80
N GLN A 236 7.32 -27.81 -26.64
CA GLN A 236 8.05 -26.56 -26.44
C GLN A 236 7.14 -25.35 -26.72
N VAL A 237 7.00 -24.47 -25.73
CA VAL A 237 6.39 -23.14 -25.90
C VAL A 237 7.18 -22.31 -26.91
N VAL A 238 6.45 -21.64 -27.80
CA VAL A 238 7.00 -20.78 -28.86
C VAL A 238 6.86 -19.31 -28.47
N SER A 239 7.98 -18.58 -28.44
CA SER A 239 7.95 -17.13 -28.24
C SER A 239 8.04 -16.39 -29.57
N ILE A 240 7.10 -15.48 -29.79
CA ILE A 240 7.02 -14.66 -31.01
C ILE A 240 7.90 -13.40 -30.87
N THR A 241 8.04 -12.89 -29.65
CA THR A 241 8.94 -11.77 -29.30
C THR A 241 10.30 -12.28 -28.83
N SER A 242 11.29 -11.41 -28.77
CA SER A 242 12.63 -11.74 -28.24
C SER A 242 13.19 -10.57 -27.43
N TYR A 243 14.32 -10.78 -26.73
CA TYR A 243 14.95 -9.69 -25.96
C TYR A 243 15.32 -8.47 -26.81
N LYS A 244 15.53 -8.65 -28.12
CA LYS A 244 15.89 -7.59 -29.09
C LYS A 244 14.70 -6.95 -29.79
N SER A 245 13.67 -7.76 -30.06
CA SER A 245 12.53 -7.36 -30.89
C SER A 245 11.23 -7.51 -30.14
N ASP A 246 10.56 -6.38 -29.92
CA ASP A 246 9.14 -6.32 -29.58
C ASP A 246 8.27 -6.66 -30.80
N PHE A 247 6.96 -6.81 -30.59
CA PHE A 247 5.98 -7.06 -31.63
C PHE A 247 5.86 -5.88 -32.60
N ASN A 248 6.16 -6.13 -33.87
CA ASN A 248 6.27 -5.11 -34.92
C ASN A 248 5.71 -5.63 -36.25
N LYS A 249 5.62 -4.75 -37.25
CA LYS A 249 5.06 -5.09 -38.57
C LYS A 249 5.81 -6.22 -39.28
N SER A 250 7.14 -6.25 -39.23
CA SER A 250 7.91 -7.35 -39.86
C SER A 250 7.59 -8.72 -39.25
N LEU A 251 7.19 -8.79 -37.99
CA LEU A 251 6.73 -10.04 -37.38
C LEU A 251 5.30 -10.41 -37.83
N VAL A 252 4.44 -9.42 -38.11
CA VAL A 252 3.11 -9.66 -38.70
C VAL A 252 3.25 -10.31 -40.09
N ASP A 253 4.20 -9.83 -40.89
CA ASP A 253 4.44 -10.32 -42.26
C ASP A 253 5.11 -11.71 -42.31
N ALA A 254 5.60 -12.23 -41.18
CA ALA A 254 6.30 -13.51 -41.08
C ALA A 254 5.36 -14.72 -40.86
N ASP A 255 4.04 -14.49 -40.85
CA ASP A 255 2.97 -15.50 -40.81
C ASP A 255 3.11 -16.52 -39.66
N PHE A 256 3.29 -16.01 -38.43
CA PHE A 256 3.31 -16.86 -37.24
C PHE A 256 1.91 -17.39 -36.94
N SER A 257 1.80 -18.71 -36.77
CA SER A 257 0.58 -19.35 -36.29
C SER A 257 0.52 -19.39 -34.75
N ILE A 258 -0.69 -19.22 -34.20
CA ILE A 258 -1.02 -19.50 -32.79
C ILE A 258 -1.58 -20.91 -32.55
N ASP A 259 -1.25 -21.86 -33.44
CA ASP A 259 -1.59 -23.28 -33.27
C ASP A 259 -0.77 -23.95 -32.15
N ASN A 260 0.35 -23.37 -31.72
CA ASN A 260 1.14 -23.86 -30.58
C ASN A 260 0.73 -23.15 -29.28
N THR A 261 1.35 -23.52 -28.16
CA THR A 261 1.32 -22.66 -26.97
C THR A 261 2.30 -21.51 -27.16
N ASN A 262 1.80 -20.28 -27.13
CA ASN A 262 2.58 -19.07 -27.42
C ASN A 262 2.70 -18.15 -26.21
N VAL A 263 3.91 -17.58 -26.06
CA VAL A 263 4.18 -16.52 -25.07
C VAL A 263 4.75 -15.29 -25.77
N LEU A 264 4.12 -14.14 -25.54
CA LEU A 264 4.54 -12.84 -26.05
C LEU A 264 4.86 -11.91 -24.89
N VAL A 265 5.91 -11.10 -25.02
CA VAL A 265 6.26 -10.04 -24.06
C VAL A 265 6.29 -8.71 -24.82
N CYS A 266 5.27 -7.89 -24.58
CA CYS A 266 4.98 -6.69 -25.34
C CYS A 266 5.00 -5.44 -24.46
N LYS A 267 5.46 -4.30 -25.00
CA LYS A 267 5.28 -3.01 -24.32
C LYS A 267 3.81 -2.60 -24.26
N LYS A 268 3.43 -1.91 -23.18
CA LYS A 268 2.18 -1.13 -23.08
C LYS A 268 2.20 0.15 -23.94
N ASN A 269 2.36 -0.02 -25.24
CA ASN A 269 2.45 1.06 -26.20
C ASN A 269 1.35 0.94 -27.28
N VAL A 270 0.71 2.07 -27.60
CA VAL A 270 -0.39 2.13 -28.58
C VAL A 270 -0.01 1.49 -29.92
N SER A 271 1.20 1.73 -30.43
CA SER A 271 1.61 1.17 -31.73
C SER A 271 1.82 -0.34 -31.69
N VAL A 272 2.38 -0.86 -30.59
CA VAL A 272 2.63 -2.30 -30.40
C VAL A 272 1.31 -3.03 -30.25
N LEU A 273 0.44 -2.55 -29.36
CA LEU A 273 -0.90 -3.10 -29.14
C LEU A 273 -1.74 -3.06 -30.41
N ARG A 274 -1.70 -1.95 -31.18
CA ARG A 274 -2.39 -1.87 -32.47
C ARG A 274 -1.94 -2.99 -33.42
N ASN A 275 -0.62 -3.18 -33.57
CA ASN A 275 -0.11 -4.20 -34.49
C ASN A 275 -0.55 -5.60 -34.03
N LEU A 276 -0.51 -5.86 -32.72
CA LEU A 276 -0.95 -7.12 -32.13
C LEU A 276 -2.44 -7.39 -32.37
N ILE A 277 -3.29 -6.38 -32.18
CA ILE A 277 -4.73 -6.46 -32.42
C ILE A 277 -5.03 -6.75 -33.90
N VAL A 278 -4.38 -6.01 -34.82
CA VAL A 278 -4.60 -6.20 -36.26
C VAL A 278 -4.25 -7.64 -36.65
N TRP A 279 -3.08 -8.12 -36.25
CA TRP A 279 -2.63 -9.49 -36.56
C TRP A 279 -3.53 -10.56 -35.96
N LEU A 280 -3.87 -10.47 -34.67
CA LEU A 280 -4.75 -11.46 -34.03
C LEU A 280 -6.16 -11.42 -34.63
N HIS A 281 -6.71 -10.24 -34.89
CA HIS A 281 -8.01 -10.13 -35.53
C HIS A 281 -8.03 -10.85 -36.89
N ASP A 282 -7.02 -10.60 -37.73
CA ASP A 282 -6.95 -11.21 -39.07
C ASP A 282 -6.78 -12.73 -38.98
N TYR A 283 -5.94 -13.22 -38.07
CA TYR A 283 -5.75 -14.66 -37.85
C TYR A 283 -7.01 -15.36 -37.33
N LEU A 284 -7.80 -14.70 -36.47
CA LEU A 284 -9.00 -15.28 -35.87
C LEU A 284 -10.18 -15.33 -36.85
N GLU A 285 -10.31 -14.34 -37.74
CA GLU A 285 -11.37 -14.30 -38.77
C GLU A 285 -11.28 -15.45 -39.78
N GLU A 286 -10.10 -16.03 -39.98
CA GLU A 286 -9.93 -17.22 -40.82
C GLU A 286 -10.66 -18.46 -40.28
N ASN A 287 -10.85 -18.56 -38.96
CA ASN A 287 -11.59 -19.67 -38.34
C ASN A 287 -12.21 -19.26 -36.99
N LYS A 288 -13.55 -19.23 -36.96
CA LYS A 288 -14.35 -18.84 -35.79
C LYS A 288 -14.05 -19.65 -34.52
N GLU A 289 -13.62 -20.91 -34.62
CA GLU A 289 -13.27 -21.71 -33.45
C GLU A 289 -12.02 -21.19 -32.73
N ARG A 290 -11.15 -20.44 -33.44
CA ARG A 290 -9.93 -19.86 -32.85
C ARG A 290 -10.24 -18.82 -31.78
N HIS A 291 -11.42 -18.21 -31.77
CA HIS A 291 -11.84 -17.32 -30.68
C HIS A 291 -11.96 -18.04 -29.32
N ASN A 292 -12.07 -19.38 -29.31
CA ASN A 292 -12.11 -20.20 -28.09
C ASN A 292 -10.71 -20.56 -27.55
N ILE A 293 -9.63 -20.11 -28.18
CA ILE A 293 -8.26 -20.26 -27.64
C ILE A 293 -8.20 -19.58 -26.26
N PRO A 294 -7.86 -20.32 -25.18
CA PRO A 294 -7.81 -19.72 -23.84
C PRO A 294 -6.65 -18.73 -23.74
N LEU A 295 -7.00 -17.47 -23.54
CA LEU A 295 -6.09 -16.33 -23.45
C LEU A 295 -5.80 -15.96 -21.98
N LEU A 296 -4.53 -15.76 -21.66
CA LEU A 296 -4.07 -15.11 -20.44
C LEU A 296 -3.32 -13.82 -20.79
N ILE A 297 -3.79 -12.68 -20.28
CA ILE A 297 -3.03 -11.43 -20.26
C ILE A 297 -2.51 -11.17 -18.85
N LEU A 298 -1.21 -10.99 -18.72
CA LEU A 298 -0.53 -10.57 -17.50
C LEU A 298 -0.05 -9.12 -17.68
N ASP A 299 -0.56 -8.19 -16.88
CA ASP A 299 -0.16 -6.78 -16.91
C ASP A 299 0.82 -6.47 -15.77
N ASP A 300 2.11 -6.35 -16.07
CA ASP A 300 3.15 -6.00 -15.10
C ASP A 300 3.25 -4.47 -14.93
N GLU A 301 3.39 -3.99 -13.69
CA GLU A 301 3.16 -2.58 -13.32
C GLU A 301 1.77 -2.11 -13.75
N ALA A 302 0.72 -2.84 -13.35
CA ALA A 302 -0.67 -2.59 -13.76
C ALA A 302 -1.23 -1.22 -13.33
N ASP A 303 -0.51 -0.48 -12.48
CA ASP A 303 -0.83 0.90 -12.12
C ASP A 303 -0.40 1.92 -13.22
N ASN A 304 0.41 1.46 -14.19
CA ASN A 304 1.05 2.27 -15.21
C ASN A 304 0.50 1.96 -16.63
N ALA A 305 0.08 3.01 -17.32
CA ALA A 305 -0.39 3.05 -18.72
C ALA A 305 -1.69 2.30 -19.06
N SER A 306 -1.99 1.16 -18.43
CA SER A 306 -3.16 0.33 -18.73
C SER A 306 -4.47 0.91 -18.20
N LEU A 307 -4.46 1.58 -17.05
CA LEU A 307 -5.67 2.18 -16.48
C LEU A 307 -6.21 3.31 -17.36
N ASN A 308 -7.52 3.50 -17.30
CA ASN A 308 -8.22 4.52 -18.05
C ASN A 308 -8.00 5.92 -17.44
N ASN A 309 -7.53 6.87 -18.25
CA ASN A 309 -7.30 8.27 -17.82
C ASN A 309 -8.39 9.22 -18.32
N GLU A 310 -9.37 8.73 -19.08
CA GLU A 310 -10.39 9.54 -19.75
C GLU A 310 -11.78 9.37 -19.13
N GLY A 311 -11.93 8.61 -18.03
CA GLY A 311 -13.23 8.35 -17.38
C GLY A 311 -13.98 9.61 -16.97
N ALA A 312 -13.27 10.70 -16.65
CA ALA A 312 -13.87 12.00 -16.37
C ALA A 312 -14.61 12.65 -17.55
N LYS A 313 -14.47 12.12 -18.78
CA LYS A 313 -15.25 12.54 -19.96
C LYS A 313 -16.57 11.77 -20.11
N GLY A 314 -16.72 10.64 -19.41
CA GLY A 314 -17.84 9.71 -19.53
C GLY A 314 -17.38 8.26 -19.39
N ARG A 315 -18.30 7.36 -18.98
CA ARG A 315 -18.01 5.93 -18.71
C ARG A 315 -17.69 5.12 -19.97
N GLU A 316 -18.07 5.63 -21.14
CA GLU A 316 -17.80 5.07 -22.46
C GLU A 316 -16.40 5.42 -22.99
N TYR A 317 -15.77 6.48 -22.47
CA TYR A 317 -14.47 6.94 -22.94
C TYR A 317 -13.34 6.06 -22.42
N ALA A 318 -12.40 5.74 -23.29
CA ALA A 318 -11.17 5.03 -22.94
C ALA A 318 -9.94 5.76 -23.44
N SER A 319 -8.88 5.78 -22.63
CA SER A 319 -7.54 6.14 -23.13
C SER A 319 -7.11 5.16 -24.23
N LYS A 320 -6.25 5.59 -25.17
CA LYS A 320 -5.86 4.73 -26.31
C LYS A 320 -5.31 3.37 -25.90
N THR A 321 -4.40 3.35 -24.91
CA THR A 321 -3.80 2.11 -24.40
C THR A 321 -4.85 1.22 -23.73
N ASN A 322 -5.67 1.78 -22.84
CA ASN A 322 -6.75 1.06 -22.16
C ASN A 322 -7.74 0.47 -23.19
N GLY A 323 -8.16 1.27 -24.15
CA GLY A 323 -9.10 0.85 -25.17
C GLY A 323 -8.54 -0.25 -26.08
N HIS A 324 -7.25 -0.21 -26.40
CA HIS A 324 -6.59 -1.29 -27.14
C HIS A 324 -6.51 -2.60 -26.33
N ILE A 325 -6.19 -2.54 -25.03
CA ILE A 325 -6.20 -3.72 -24.16
C ILE A 325 -7.61 -4.33 -24.09
N ARG A 326 -8.64 -3.49 -23.91
CA ARG A 326 -10.04 -3.92 -23.87
C ARG A 326 -10.51 -4.55 -25.18
N ALA A 327 -10.09 -4.00 -26.33
CA ALA A 327 -10.38 -4.57 -27.64
C ALA A 327 -9.63 -5.90 -27.87
N LEU A 328 -8.36 -5.99 -27.45
CA LEU A 328 -7.56 -7.21 -27.53
C LEU A 328 -8.19 -8.36 -26.72
N LEU A 329 -8.63 -8.08 -25.49
CA LEU A 329 -9.38 -9.03 -24.67
C LEU A 329 -10.68 -9.44 -25.37
N ASP A 330 -11.37 -8.52 -26.02
CA ASP A 330 -12.65 -8.84 -26.66
C ASP A 330 -12.54 -9.83 -27.84
N LEU A 331 -11.36 -9.95 -28.45
CA LEU A 331 -11.10 -10.92 -29.52
C LEU A 331 -11.27 -12.39 -29.09
N PHE A 332 -11.28 -12.71 -27.79
CA PHE A 332 -11.36 -14.09 -27.30
C PHE A 332 -12.59 -14.33 -26.41
N THR A 333 -13.17 -15.53 -26.46
CA THR A 333 -14.33 -15.91 -25.63
C THR A 333 -13.92 -16.46 -24.27
N ARG A 334 -12.70 -17.00 -24.15
CA ARG A 334 -12.11 -17.57 -22.92
C ARG A 334 -10.88 -16.77 -22.54
N LYS A 335 -11.03 -15.87 -21.58
CA LYS A 335 -10.00 -14.86 -21.30
C LYS A 335 -9.84 -14.56 -19.81
N THR A 336 -8.59 -14.43 -19.40
CA THR A 336 -8.20 -13.97 -18.07
C THR A 336 -7.28 -12.78 -18.18
N TYR A 337 -7.58 -11.72 -17.44
CA TYR A 337 -6.73 -10.56 -17.25
C TYR A 337 -6.22 -10.53 -15.81
N LEU A 338 -4.91 -10.49 -15.63
CA LEU A 338 -4.29 -10.47 -14.30
C LEU A 338 -3.28 -9.33 -14.21
N GLY A 339 -3.61 -8.31 -13.42
CA GLY A 339 -2.70 -7.21 -13.12
C GLY A 339 -1.72 -7.59 -12.00
N TYR A 340 -0.45 -7.23 -12.15
CA TYR A 340 0.56 -7.29 -11.10
C TYR A 340 1.04 -5.88 -10.76
N THR A 341 1.03 -5.51 -9.48
CA THR A 341 1.49 -4.19 -9.05
C THR A 341 2.13 -4.21 -7.66
N ALA A 342 2.96 -3.21 -7.38
CA ALA A 342 3.42 -2.91 -6.03
C ALA A 342 2.58 -1.84 -5.34
N THR A 343 1.82 -1.07 -6.12
CA THR A 343 1.15 0.15 -5.68
C THR A 343 -0.27 0.11 -6.22
N PRO A 344 -1.22 -0.47 -5.47
CA PRO A 344 -2.55 -0.75 -5.99
C PRO A 344 -3.48 0.47 -5.97
N PHE A 345 -3.03 1.65 -5.49
CA PHE A 345 -3.91 2.80 -5.27
C PHE A 345 -4.69 3.19 -6.53
N ALA A 346 -4.01 3.35 -7.67
CA ALA A 346 -4.67 3.66 -8.92
C ALA A 346 -5.57 2.52 -9.42
N ASN A 347 -5.21 1.27 -9.15
CA ASN A 347 -5.96 0.09 -9.59
C ASN A 347 -7.30 -0.06 -8.86
N VAL A 348 -7.35 0.28 -7.57
CA VAL A 348 -8.57 0.18 -6.74
C VAL A 348 -9.46 1.42 -6.83
N LEU A 349 -8.91 2.55 -7.30
CA LEU A 349 -9.62 3.82 -7.53
C LEU A 349 -10.00 4.06 -9.00
N GLN A 350 -9.61 3.19 -9.93
CA GLN A 350 -9.94 3.38 -11.35
C GLN A 350 -11.45 3.23 -11.59
N ASP A 351 -11.94 3.94 -12.60
CA ASP A 351 -13.33 3.83 -13.06
C ASP A 351 -13.69 2.41 -13.50
N ARG A 352 -14.95 2.01 -13.24
CA ARG A 352 -15.53 0.73 -13.65
C ARG A 352 -16.33 0.93 -14.92
N ASN A 353 -15.62 1.16 -16.02
CA ASN A 353 -16.24 1.42 -17.33
C ASN A 353 -17.27 0.34 -17.72
N GLU A 354 -18.32 0.79 -18.39
CA GLU A 354 -19.33 -0.06 -19.02
C GLU A 354 -18.88 -0.48 -20.43
N VAL A 355 -19.61 -1.44 -21.04
CA VAL A 355 -19.37 -1.81 -22.44
C VAL A 355 -19.77 -0.61 -23.31
N PRO A 356 -18.86 -0.06 -24.15
CA PRO A 356 -19.18 1.07 -25.00
C PRO A 356 -20.16 0.64 -26.10
N GLU A 357 -21.14 1.48 -26.41
CA GLU A 357 -22.05 1.25 -27.55
C GLU A 357 -21.31 1.39 -28.89
N ASP A 358 -20.43 2.39 -28.98
CA ASP A 358 -19.64 2.67 -30.16
C ASP A 358 -18.51 1.66 -30.38
N LYS A 359 -18.30 1.28 -31.64
CA LYS A 359 -17.16 0.44 -32.03
C LYS A 359 -15.85 1.21 -31.86
N TRP A 360 -14.88 0.58 -31.21
CA TRP A 360 -13.53 1.06 -31.03
C TRP A 360 -12.75 1.07 -32.35
N LYS A 361 -12.23 2.24 -32.72
CA LYS A 361 -11.52 2.43 -33.98
C LYS A 361 -10.03 2.17 -33.81
N VAL A 362 -9.50 1.29 -34.65
CA VAL A 362 -8.07 0.96 -34.72
C VAL A 362 -7.56 1.30 -36.11
N SER A 363 -7.00 2.50 -36.27
CA SER A 363 -6.43 2.96 -37.54
C SER A 363 -4.97 2.51 -37.69
N TYR A 364 -4.65 1.89 -38.82
CA TYR A 364 -3.32 1.35 -39.15
C TYR A 364 -2.97 1.61 -40.61
N LYS A 365 -1.73 1.29 -41.00
CA LYS A 365 -1.28 1.41 -42.40
C LYS A 365 -0.99 0.05 -43.00
N LEU A 366 -1.66 -0.29 -44.10
CA LEU A 366 -1.43 -1.50 -44.89
C LEU A 366 -0.92 -1.07 -46.27
N LYS A 367 0.26 -1.54 -46.67
CA LYS A 367 0.90 -1.18 -47.97
C LYS A 367 0.99 0.34 -48.27
N GLY A 368 0.99 1.18 -47.24
CA GLY A 368 1.07 2.65 -47.36
C GLY A 368 -0.28 3.37 -47.29
N GLU A 369 -1.39 2.65 -47.42
CA GLU A 369 -2.75 3.16 -47.32
C GLU A 369 -3.26 3.12 -45.87
N ASN A 370 -4.15 4.05 -45.52
CA ASN A 370 -4.75 4.09 -44.18
C ASN A 370 -5.96 3.16 -44.16
N GLU A 371 -5.94 2.19 -43.25
CA GLU A 371 -7.00 1.23 -43.03
C GLU A 371 -7.53 1.36 -41.60
N GLU A 372 -8.79 0.97 -41.38
CA GLU A 372 -9.42 1.03 -40.06
C GLU A 372 -10.15 -0.29 -39.74
N LYS A 373 -10.00 -0.75 -38.48
CA LYS A 373 -10.83 -1.80 -37.91
C LYS A 373 -11.75 -1.22 -36.85
N HIS A 374 -12.99 -1.71 -36.82
CA HIS A 374 -14.03 -1.31 -35.88
C HIS A 374 -14.36 -2.49 -34.96
N LEU A 375 -13.84 -2.46 -33.73
CA LEU A 375 -13.86 -3.57 -32.80
C LEU A 375 -14.80 -3.29 -31.62
N THR A 376 -15.34 -4.33 -31.02
CA THR A 376 -15.96 -4.23 -29.69
C THR A 376 -14.89 -4.22 -28.61
N GLN A 377 -15.31 -3.87 -27.38
CA GLN A 377 -14.46 -3.80 -26.21
C GLN A 377 -15.16 -4.46 -25.04
N VAL A 378 -14.39 -5.15 -24.19
CA VAL A 378 -14.90 -5.54 -22.88
C VAL A 378 -15.22 -4.31 -22.01
N ASN A 379 -16.02 -4.50 -20.96
CA ASN A 379 -16.46 -3.42 -20.06
C ASN A 379 -15.29 -2.68 -19.40
N ASN A 380 -14.45 -3.36 -18.63
CA ASN A 380 -13.32 -2.75 -17.94
C ASN A 380 -12.24 -3.80 -17.63
N ILE A 381 -11.15 -3.34 -17.02
CA ILE A 381 -10.05 -4.15 -16.50
C ILE A 381 -9.93 -4.01 -14.97
N PHE A 382 -10.98 -3.52 -14.30
CA PHE A 382 -11.04 -3.44 -12.84
C PHE A 382 -11.06 -4.88 -12.27
N PRO A 383 -10.32 -5.15 -11.17
CA PRO A 383 -10.22 -6.50 -10.62
C PRO A 383 -11.47 -6.91 -9.84
N ASP A 384 -12.61 -7.03 -10.52
CA ASP A 384 -13.91 -7.35 -9.92
C ASP A 384 -13.94 -8.77 -9.32
N ASP A 385 -13.21 -9.74 -9.88
CA ASP A 385 -13.32 -11.15 -9.49
C ASP A 385 -12.46 -11.50 -8.26
N PHE A 386 -11.22 -11.01 -8.20
CA PHE A 386 -10.33 -11.28 -7.07
C PHE A 386 -9.15 -10.32 -6.91
N ILE A 387 -8.64 -10.22 -5.68
CA ILE A 387 -7.36 -9.58 -5.35
C ILE A 387 -6.54 -10.55 -4.50
N VAL A 388 -5.24 -10.69 -4.78
CA VAL A 388 -4.30 -11.49 -3.97
C VAL A 388 -3.19 -10.58 -3.46
N LEU A 389 -2.94 -10.61 -2.15
CA LEU A 389 -1.81 -9.92 -1.52
C LEU A 389 -0.69 -10.92 -1.24
N LEU A 390 0.43 -10.74 -1.93
CA LEU A 390 1.65 -11.51 -1.71
C LEU A 390 2.42 -10.92 -0.54
N ASN A 391 2.41 -11.62 0.59
CA ASN A 391 3.18 -11.23 1.76
C ASN A 391 4.67 -11.57 1.54
N PRO A 392 5.58 -10.60 1.77
CA PRO A 392 7.02 -10.86 1.63
C PRO A 392 7.53 -11.71 2.81
N PRO A 393 8.56 -12.55 2.61
CA PRO A 393 9.22 -13.26 3.70
C PRO A 393 9.95 -12.30 4.66
N SER A 394 10.24 -12.75 5.88
CA SER A 394 10.92 -11.94 6.92
C SER A 394 12.27 -11.36 6.49
N ASN A 395 12.99 -12.04 5.60
CA ASN A 395 14.31 -11.62 5.09
C ASN A 395 14.25 -10.61 3.93
N TYR A 396 13.05 -10.12 3.58
CA TYR A 396 12.86 -9.00 2.68
C TYR A 396 12.81 -7.68 3.46
N ILE A 397 13.56 -6.67 3.01
CA ILE A 397 13.53 -5.33 3.59
C ILE A 397 12.68 -4.40 2.72
N GLY A 398 11.54 -3.96 3.24
CA GLY A 398 10.60 -3.06 2.56
C GLY A 398 10.49 -1.68 3.20
N ALA A 399 9.48 -0.93 2.77
CA ALA A 399 9.20 0.40 3.30
C ALA A 399 8.93 0.39 4.81
N LYS A 400 8.18 -0.61 5.30
CA LYS A 400 7.86 -0.77 6.73
C LYS A 400 9.09 -0.93 7.63
N GLN A 401 10.20 -1.45 7.11
CA GLN A 401 11.45 -1.63 7.86
C GLN A 401 12.28 -0.34 8.00
N ILE A 402 12.07 0.62 7.09
CA ILE A 402 12.93 1.80 6.93
C ILE A 402 12.19 3.09 7.32
N PHE A 403 10.89 3.16 7.05
CA PHE A 403 10.05 4.34 7.22
C PHE A 403 8.99 4.13 8.30
N GLU A 404 8.33 5.22 8.69
CA GLU A 404 7.32 5.21 9.75
C GLU A 404 6.07 4.38 9.39
N THR A 405 5.52 3.68 10.37
CA THR A 405 4.31 2.84 10.30
C THR A 405 3.36 3.21 11.44
N PHE A 406 2.15 2.63 11.45
CA PHE A 406 1.23 2.73 12.58
C PHE A 406 1.57 1.73 13.66
N GLU A 407 1.87 0.49 13.28
CA GLU A 407 2.30 -0.53 14.22
C GLU A 407 3.81 -0.45 14.46
N PRO A 408 4.29 -0.71 15.69
CA PRO A 408 5.71 -0.88 15.96
C PRO A 408 6.31 -1.98 15.07
N ILE A 409 7.59 -1.87 14.76
CA ILE A 409 8.25 -2.94 14.00
C ILE A 409 8.56 -4.14 14.89
N GLU A 410 8.27 -5.33 14.40
CA GLU A 410 8.64 -6.58 15.06
C GLU A 410 10.13 -6.90 14.86
N ASN A 411 10.98 -6.38 15.74
CA ASN A 411 12.38 -6.79 15.89
C ASN A 411 12.80 -6.76 17.38
N LYS A 412 14.08 -7.04 17.68
CA LYS A 412 14.57 -7.19 19.06
C LYS A 412 14.45 -5.91 19.91
N ILE A 413 14.38 -4.73 19.29
CA ILE A 413 14.43 -3.43 19.97
C ILE A 413 13.25 -2.50 19.66
N GLY A 414 12.35 -2.88 18.76
CA GLY A 414 11.18 -2.09 18.33
C GLY A 414 11.51 -0.85 17.48
N ILE A 415 12.69 -0.78 16.84
CA ILE A 415 13.18 0.42 16.13
C ILE A 415 13.48 0.11 14.66
N LYS A 416 13.21 1.07 13.76
CA LYS A 416 13.49 0.96 12.32
C LYS A 416 14.99 0.83 12.01
N ILE A 417 15.32 0.27 10.85
CA ILE A 417 16.72 0.13 10.42
C ILE A 417 17.26 1.52 10.04
N PRO A 418 18.37 2.01 10.65
CA PRO A 418 18.86 3.37 10.47
C PRO A 418 19.67 3.52 9.17
N LEU A 419 18.97 3.43 8.04
CA LEU A 419 19.55 3.54 6.70
C LEU A 419 19.40 4.95 6.10
N VAL A 420 18.54 5.81 6.65
CA VAL A 420 18.18 7.11 6.08
C VAL A 420 19.05 8.22 6.65
N GLU A 421 19.70 8.97 5.77
CA GLU A 421 20.55 10.12 6.08
C GLU A 421 19.95 11.38 5.45
N ILE A 422 19.66 12.40 6.25
CA ILE A 422 19.04 13.65 5.76
C ILE A 422 20.10 14.59 5.19
N VAL A 423 19.85 15.09 3.97
CA VAL A 423 20.72 16.03 3.26
C VAL A 423 20.05 17.39 3.08
N ASN A 424 20.78 18.46 3.41
CA ASN A 424 20.29 19.85 3.42
C ASN A 424 21.14 20.82 2.58
N ASP A 425 22.24 20.35 1.98
CA ASP A 425 23.24 21.16 1.26
C ASP A 425 23.09 21.13 -0.26
N THR A 426 21.94 20.67 -0.76
CA THR A 426 21.75 20.36 -2.18
C THR A 426 21.08 21.46 -2.97
N ILE A 427 20.44 22.42 -2.30
CA ILE A 427 19.62 23.47 -2.93
C ILE A 427 20.43 24.31 -3.92
N PHE A 428 21.69 24.62 -3.62
CA PHE A 428 22.53 25.45 -4.48
C PHE A 428 23.00 24.74 -5.76
N GLU A 429 23.21 23.43 -5.68
CA GLU A 429 23.78 22.62 -6.77
C GLU A 429 22.70 21.89 -7.58
N PHE A 430 21.57 21.57 -6.96
CA PHE A 430 20.42 20.93 -7.59
C PHE A 430 19.12 21.71 -7.32
N PRO A 431 19.05 23.00 -7.66
CA PRO A 431 17.88 23.81 -7.36
C PRO A 431 16.66 23.39 -8.18
N SER A 432 15.51 23.35 -7.54
CA SER A 432 14.21 23.30 -8.21
C SER A 432 13.78 24.68 -8.74
N ARG A 433 14.30 25.76 -8.12
CA ARG A 433 14.03 27.16 -8.46
C ARG A 433 15.32 27.99 -8.40
N VAL A 434 15.46 28.96 -9.29
CA VAL A 434 16.63 29.83 -9.41
C VAL A 434 16.25 31.31 -9.42
N ASP A 435 17.14 32.16 -8.94
CA ASP A 435 17.07 33.61 -9.13
C ASP A 435 17.23 33.96 -10.62
N LYS A 436 16.43 34.92 -11.13
CA LYS A 436 16.41 35.24 -12.56
C LYS A 436 17.67 35.95 -13.05
N GLU A 437 18.33 36.72 -12.19
CA GLU A 437 19.47 37.56 -12.56
C GLU A 437 20.78 36.81 -12.33
N THR A 438 20.96 36.28 -11.13
CA THR A 438 22.21 35.63 -10.70
C THR A 438 22.29 34.16 -11.13
N LEU A 439 21.16 33.55 -11.51
CA LEU A 439 21.03 32.12 -11.78
C LEU A 439 21.58 31.27 -10.63
N THR A 440 21.35 31.71 -9.39
CA THR A 440 21.70 30.97 -8.17
C THR A 440 20.50 30.15 -7.71
N GLY A 441 20.76 28.98 -7.13
CA GLY A 441 19.72 28.13 -6.57
C GLY A 441 19.09 28.75 -5.33
N VAL A 442 17.76 28.71 -5.24
CA VAL A 442 16.99 29.28 -4.11
C VAL A 442 16.00 28.25 -3.56
N GLN A 443 15.75 28.32 -2.25
CA GLN A 443 14.72 27.52 -1.58
C GLN A 443 13.35 27.80 -2.17
N ILE A 444 12.48 26.78 -2.17
CA ILE A 444 11.08 26.93 -2.55
C ILE A 444 10.27 27.28 -1.31
N PHE A 445 9.53 28.39 -1.40
CA PHE A 445 8.40 28.69 -0.52
C PHE A 445 7.12 28.60 -1.36
N ARG A 446 6.15 27.81 -0.90
CA ARG A 446 4.91 27.50 -1.63
C ARG A 446 3.78 28.45 -1.25
N THR A 447 3.77 28.91 0.00
CA THR A 447 2.80 29.88 0.51
C THR A 447 3.52 31.11 1.04
N LYS A 448 2.74 32.18 1.18
CA LYS A 448 3.21 33.39 1.84
C LYS A 448 3.54 33.10 3.32
N ASP A 449 2.68 32.32 3.99
CA ASP A 449 2.87 31.98 5.40
C ASP A 449 4.19 31.23 5.62
N GLU A 450 4.55 30.27 4.77
CA GLU A 450 5.82 29.53 4.83
C GLU A 450 7.04 30.47 4.67
N PHE A 451 6.92 31.49 3.82
CA PHE A 451 7.97 32.50 3.62
C PHE A 451 8.09 33.45 4.82
N ASP A 452 6.95 33.89 5.35
CA ASP A 452 6.88 34.86 6.44
C ASP A 452 7.29 34.20 7.79
N GLU A 453 6.95 32.94 8.03
CA GLU A 453 7.40 32.14 9.17
C GLU A 453 8.92 32.03 9.24
N ASN A 454 9.59 32.05 8.08
CA ASN A 454 11.05 32.04 8.00
C ASN A 454 11.68 33.42 8.25
N GLY A 455 10.87 34.47 8.50
CA GLY A 455 11.34 35.84 8.73
C GLY A 455 11.90 36.53 7.47
N GLY A 456 11.50 36.05 6.28
CA GLY A 456 12.09 36.42 4.99
C GLY A 456 13.04 35.36 4.42
N TYR A 457 13.65 35.62 3.26
CA TYR A 457 14.63 34.71 2.66
C TYR A 457 15.66 35.43 1.80
N LEU A 458 16.95 35.22 2.09
CA LEU A 458 18.08 35.88 1.43
C LEU A 458 17.86 37.41 1.36
N ASN A 459 17.83 37.99 0.15
CA ASN A 459 17.67 39.42 -0.09
C ASN A 459 16.23 39.77 -0.52
N TYR A 460 15.26 38.86 -0.37
CA TYR A 460 13.88 39.11 -0.77
C TYR A 460 13.08 39.66 0.41
N ASP A 461 12.67 40.93 0.31
CA ASP A 461 11.97 41.65 1.39
C ASP A 461 10.49 41.23 1.54
N SER A 462 9.92 40.54 0.55
CA SER A 462 8.55 40.02 0.61
C SER A 462 8.35 38.79 -0.26
N TYR A 463 7.37 37.95 0.06
CA TYR A 463 6.99 36.80 -0.77
C TYR A 463 6.68 37.19 -2.23
N LYS A 464 6.10 38.38 -2.44
CA LYS A 464 5.80 38.90 -3.77
C LYS A 464 7.08 39.15 -4.57
N ASP A 465 8.07 39.79 -3.95
CA ASP A 465 9.38 40.02 -4.55
C ASP A 465 10.09 38.69 -4.87
N TYR A 466 10.13 37.77 -3.90
CA TYR A 466 10.65 36.42 -4.10
C TYR A 466 10.04 35.75 -5.34
N ILE A 467 8.72 35.71 -5.47
CA ILE A 467 8.04 35.09 -6.62
C ILE A 467 8.36 35.82 -7.93
N SER A 468 8.41 37.15 -7.93
CA SER A 468 8.71 37.93 -9.14
C SER A 468 10.16 37.80 -9.59
N SER A 469 11.09 37.63 -8.67
CA SER A 469 12.54 37.66 -8.92
C SER A 469 13.13 36.26 -9.17
N THR A 470 12.35 35.20 -8.93
CA THR A 470 12.79 33.80 -9.11
C THR A 470 11.97 33.07 -10.18
N ARG A 471 12.48 31.94 -10.70
CA ARG A 471 11.78 31.07 -11.66
C ARG A 471 12.14 29.61 -11.46
N ALA A 472 11.31 28.69 -11.97
CA ALA A 472 11.67 27.27 -12.02
C ALA A 472 12.94 27.04 -12.85
N SER A 473 13.74 26.06 -12.44
CA SER A 473 14.93 25.62 -13.16
C SER A 473 14.58 25.04 -14.53
N LYS A 474 15.45 25.28 -15.52
CA LYS A 474 15.31 24.87 -16.91
C LYS A 474 16.44 23.93 -17.31
N THR A 475 16.23 23.16 -18.37
CA THR A 475 17.22 22.20 -18.88
C THR A 475 18.55 22.83 -19.30
N GLY A 476 18.54 24.09 -19.72
CA GLY A 476 19.75 24.82 -20.13
C GLY A 476 20.50 25.52 -18.99
N ASP A 477 20.01 25.46 -17.75
CA ASP A 477 20.73 26.03 -16.61
C ASP A 477 21.96 25.16 -16.29
N HIS A 478 23.14 25.76 -16.11
CA HIS A 478 24.39 25.03 -15.93
C HIS A 478 24.62 24.64 -14.47
N PHE A 479 23.98 23.54 -14.05
CA PHE A 479 24.13 22.92 -12.74
C PHE A 479 24.48 21.43 -12.87
N PRO A 480 25.04 20.81 -11.81
CA PRO A 480 25.64 21.48 -10.66
C PRO A 480 26.95 22.19 -11.05
N LYS A 481 27.38 23.16 -10.25
CA LYS A 481 28.70 23.80 -10.37
C LYS A 481 29.75 23.05 -9.58
N ASN A 482 29.37 22.53 -8.40
CA ASN A 482 30.23 21.72 -7.53
C ASN A 482 29.47 20.49 -7.01
N LEU A 483 30.19 19.53 -6.46
CA LEU A 483 29.57 18.42 -5.72
C LEU A 483 29.19 18.89 -4.29
N PRO A 484 27.94 18.72 -3.85
CA PRO A 484 27.58 18.93 -2.44
C PRO A 484 28.40 18.05 -1.50
N LYS A 485 28.63 18.51 -0.27
CA LYS A 485 29.37 17.74 0.74
C LYS A 485 28.69 16.41 1.04
N SER A 486 27.35 16.39 1.11
CA SER A 486 26.60 15.14 1.29
C SER A 486 26.81 14.15 0.15
N LEU A 487 26.95 14.63 -1.09
CA LEU A 487 27.22 13.78 -2.24
C LEU A 487 28.65 13.20 -2.16
N ILE A 488 29.62 14.01 -1.76
CA ILE A 488 31.01 13.60 -1.50
C ILE A 488 31.05 12.52 -0.39
N ASP A 489 30.40 12.76 0.75
CA ASP A 489 30.25 11.79 1.85
C ASP A 489 29.67 10.47 1.34
N SER A 490 28.64 10.52 0.49
CA SER A 490 27.99 9.32 -0.04
C SER A 490 28.88 8.50 -0.98
N VAL A 491 29.78 9.14 -1.75
CA VAL A 491 30.78 8.43 -2.58
C VAL A 491 31.82 7.75 -1.69
N MET A 492 32.28 8.41 -0.62
CA MET A 492 33.16 7.76 0.36
C MET A 492 32.46 6.58 1.05
N CYS A 493 31.18 6.71 1.38
CA CYS A 493 30.38 5.60 1.89
C CYS A 493 30.29 4.44 0.90
N PHE A 494 30.26 4.71 -0.41
CA PHE A 494 30.26 3.69 -1.45
C PHE A 494 31.58 2.91 -1.46
N VAL A 495 32.72 3.61 -1.40
CA VAL A 495 34.05 2.97 -1.30
C VAL A 495 34.16 2.11 -0.03
N LEU A 496 33.73 2.62 1.12
CA LEU A 496 33.67 1.84 2.36
C LEU A 496 32.76 0.61 2.21
N SER A 497 31.59 0.75 1.58
CA SER A 497 30.68 -0.38 1.35
C SER A 497 31.32 -1.49 0.50
N ILE A 498 32.18 -1.13 -0.47
CA ILE A 498 32.93 -2.10 -1.27
C ILE A 498 33.99 -2.78 -0.40
N ALA A 499 34.76 -2.02 0.39
CA ALA A 499 35.78 -2.58 1.28
C ALA A 499 35.20 -3.55 2.32
N ILE A 500 34.06 -3.21 2.93
CA ILE A 500 33.33 -4.08 3.86
C ILE A 500 32.98 -5.40 3.18
N ARG A 501 32.41 -5.34 1.98
CA ARG A 501 32.00 -6.53 1.24
C ARG A 501 33.17 -7.36 0.73
N GLU A 502 34.27 -6.73 0.30
CA GLU A 502 35.50 -7.44 -0.06
C GLU A 502 36.12 -8.16 1.14
N SER A 503 36.06 -7.57 2.35
CA SER A 503 36.51 -8.25 3.58
C SER A 503 35.69 -9.51 3.91
N ARG A 504 34.41 -9.53 3.51
CA ARG A 504 33.50 -10.68 3.72
C ARG A 504 33.57 -11.72 2.60
N LYS A 505 34.15 -11.37 1.45
CA LYS A 505 34.15 -12.17 0.22
C LYS A 505 34.63 -13.60 0.41
N GLN A 506 35.72 -13.83 1.14
CA GLN A 506 36.24 -15.19 1.34
C GLN A 506 35.20 -16.13 1.98
N LYS A 507 34.34 -15.59 2.87
CA LYS A 507 33.28 -16.34 3.55
C LYS A 507 31.99 -16.44 2.74
N MET A 508 31.88 -15.73 1.61
CA MET A 508 30.67 -15.69 0.79
C MET A 508 30.87 -16.18 -0.64
N ILE A 509 32.09 -16.22 -1.19
CA ILE A 509 32.33 -16.38 -2.64
C ILE A 509 31.71 -17.65 -3.25
N TYR A 510 31.47 -18.67 -2.43
CA TYR A 510 30.82 -19.91 -2.85
C TYR A 510 29.32 -19.98 -2.53
N SER A 511 28.80 -18.99 -1.81
CA SER A 511 27.39 -18.88 -1.46
C SER A 511 26.53 -18.44 -2.64
N ALA A 512 25.32 -18.99 -2.75
CA ALA A 512 24.28 -18.51 -3.65
C ALA A 512 23.82 -17.07 -3.33
N ALA A 513 24.04 -16.62 -2.10
CA ALA A 513 23.74 -15.26 -1.66
C ALA A 513 24.82 -14.24 -2.04
N PHE A 514 25.96 -14.69 -2.58
CA PHE A 514 27.04 -13.79 -2.97
C PHE A 514 26.63 -12.86 -4.11
N MET A 515 26.63 -11.57 -3.82
CA MET A 515 26.43 -10.52 -4.80
C MET A 515 27.80 -9.96 -5.23
N PRO A 516 28.26 -10.21 -6.47
CA PRO A 516 29.57 -9.75 -6.92
C PRO A 516 29.57 -8.28 -7.40
N HIS A 517 28.41 -7.73 -7.77
CA HIS A 517 28.30 -6.37 -8.31
C HIS A 517 28.20 -5.34 -7.17
N HIS A 518 28.65 -4.11 -7.43
CA HIS A 518 28.53 -2.98 -6.51
C HIS A 518 27.94 -1.79 -7.28
N THR A 519 26.83 -1.25 -6.78
CA THR A 519 26.15 -0.14 -7.43
C THR A 519 25.85 0.97 -6.44
N MET A 520 26.09 2.21 -6.86
CA MET A 520 25.58 3.43 -6.24
C MET A 520 24.62 4.11 -7.21
N LEU A 521 23.46 4.54 -6.71
CA LEU A 521 22.45 5.26 -7.48
C LEU A 521 22.42 6.73 -7.07
N ILE A 522 22.59 7.64 -8.03
CA ILE A 522 22.47 9.09 -7.84
C ILE A 522 21.29 9.60 -8.66
N HIS A 523 20.23 10.00 -7.96
CA HIS A 523 18.95 10.41 -8.53
C HIS A 523 18.61 11.86 -8.16
N ILE A 524 19.09 12.78 -9.01
CA ILE A 524 19.19 14.22 -8.73
C ILE A 524 18.21 15.10 -9.51
N SER A 525 18.05 14.87 -10.82
CA SER A 525 17.27 15.76 -11.70
C SER A 525 16.76 15.02 -12.92
N ARG A 526 15.73 15.57 -13.57
CA ARG A 526 15.24 15.11 -14.88
C ARG A 526 16.10 15.61 -16.05
N PHE A 527 16.97 16.60 -15.83
CA PHE A 527 17.73 17.25 -16.89
C PHE A 527 19.00 16.47 -17.24
N SER A 528 19.12 16.02 -18.49
CA SER A 528 20.28 15.26 -18.96
C SER A 528 21.58 16.04 -18.83
N LEU A 529 21.56 17.37 -19.02
CA LEU A 529 22.73 18.22 -18.85
C LEU A 529 23.27 18.08 -17.42
N TRP A 530 22.41 18.18 -16.41
CA TRP A 530 22.84 18.12 -15.01
C TRP A 530 23.39 16.75 -14.65
N GLN A 531 22.74 15.69 -15.15
CA GLN A 531 23.21 14.32 -14.96
C GLN A 531 24.62 14.12 -15.56
N ASN A 532 24.88 14.67 -16.75
CA ASN A 532 26.18 14.58 -17.40
C ASN A 532 27.25 15.39 -16.65
N THR A 533 26.93 16.63 -16.26
CA THR A 533 27.84 17.47 -15.47
C THR A 533 28.19 16.81 -14.13
N THR A 534 27.20 16.27 -13.41
CA THR A 534 27.44 15.51 -12.17
C THR A 534 28.34 14.30 -12.40
N ARG A 535 28.11 13.53 -13.48
CA ARG A 535 28.99 12.40 -13.83
C ARG A 535 30.43 12.86 -14.02
N ASP A 536 30.65 13.97 -14.73
CA ASP A 536 32.00 14.44 -15.04
C ASP A 536 32.73 14.92 -13.78
N LEU A 537 32.06 15.68 -12.92
CA LEU A 537 32.60 16.08 -11.60
C LEU A 537 32.91 14.88 -10.70
N LEU A 538 32.05 13.86 -10.71
CA LEU A 538 32.26 12.62 -9.93
C LEU A 538 33.44 11.81 -10.47
N ARG A 539 33.66 11.78 -11.80
CA ARG A 539 34.82 11.09 -12.39
C ARG A 539 36.13 11.73 -11.93
N GLU A 540 36.19 13.05 -11.94
CA GLU A 540 37.33 13.80 -11.43
C GLU A 540 37.56 13.49 -9.95
N TYR A 541 36.51 13.57 -9.13
CA TYR A 541 36.60 13.28 -7.69
C TYR A 541 37.02 11.83 -7.38
N VAL A 542 36.47 10.83 -8.08
CA VAL A 542 36.85 9.41 -7.89
C VAL A 542 38.32 9.19 -8.28
N THR A 543 38.80 9.87 -9.33
CA THR A 543 40.20 9.78 -9.76
C THR A 543 41.15 10.38 -8.73
N ASP A 544 40.80 11.55 -8.17
CA ASP A 544 41.54 12.17 -7.07
C ASP A 544 41.54 11.26 -5.82
N LEU A 545 40.37 10.72 -5.46
CA LEU A 545 40.22 9.81 -4.32
C LEU A 545 41.08 8.55 -4.47
N GLN A 546 41.12 7.96 -5.68
CA GLN A 546 41.99 6.82 -5.99
C GLN A 546 43.47 7.20 -5.80
N SER A 547 43.90 8.32 -6.39
CA SER A 547 45.27 8.80 -6.25
C SER A 547 45.66 8.99 -4.78
N LYS A 548 44.76 9.52 -3.94
CA LYS A 548 45.03 9.71 -2.51
C LYS A 548 45.13 8.39 -1.77
N ILE A 549 44.22 7.44 -2.02
CA ILE A 549 44.23 6.11 -1.37
C ILE A 549 45.51 5.34 -1.70
N GLU A 550 46.02 5.46 -2.94
CA GLU A 550 47.22 4.76 -3.40
C GLU A 550 48.54 5.39 -2.88
N ASN A 551 48.57 6.71 -2.67
CA ASN A 551 49.82 7.43 -2.41
C ASN A 551 49.97 7.96 -0.97
N GLU A 552 48.89 8.14 -0.22
CA GLU A 552 48.96 8.70 1.13
C GLU A 552 49.20 7.65 2.22
N THR A 553 49.79 8.08 3.34
CA THR A 553 50.17 7.20 4.45
C THR A 553 48.95 6.70 5.23
N ILE A 554 48.75 5.38 5.24
CA ILE A 554 47.65 4.65 5.92
C ILE A 554 47.45 5.06 7.39
N THR A 555 48.53 5.38 8.12
CA THR A 555 48.49 5.67 9.56
C THR A 555 48.33 7.15 9.89
N SER A 556 48.34 8.05 8.91
CA SER A 556 48.27 9.50 9.18
C SER A 556 46.82 9.97 9.34
N PRO A 557 46.43 10.62 10.46
CA PRO A 557 45.07 11.15 10.66
C PRO A 557 44.69 12.26 9.67
N GLU A 558 45.67 12.97 9.11
CA GLU A 558 45.44 14.03 8.11
C GLU A 558 45.32 13.48 6.69
N SER A 559 45.58 12.19 6.48
CA SER A 559 45.42 11.54 5.19
C SER A 559 43.95 11.24 4.88
N ILE A 560 43.70 10.81 3.64
CA ILE A 560 42.41 10.27 3.20
C ILE A 560 41.94 9.11 4.06
N TYR A 561 42.84 8.33 4.67
CA TYR A 561 42.45 7.26 5.59
C TYR A 561 41.82 7.81 6.87
N GLY A 562 42.33 8.94 7.40
CA GLY A 562 41.71 9.62 8.53
C GLY A 562 40.36 10.27 8.17
N VAL A 563 40.24 10.80 6.94
CA VAL A 563 38.94 11.29 6.44
C VAL A 563 37.93 10.14 6.33
N LEU A 564 38.32 9.00 5.75
CA LEU A 564 37.47 7.81 5.65
C LEU A 564 37.12 7.22 7.01
N GLU A 565 38.02 7.31 8.00
CA GLU A 565 37.76 6.90 9.38
C GLU A 565 36.64 7.74 10.01
N ASN A 566 36.66 9.06 9.80
CA ASN A 566 35.59 9.94 10.26
C ASN A 566 34.24 9.60 9.60
N ILE A 567 34.24 9.29 8.30
CA ILE A 567 33.04 8.84 7.57
C ILE A 567 32.55 7.49 8.12
N TRP A 568 33.47 6.57 8.43
CA TRP A 568 33.15 5.29 9.06
C TRP A 568 32.43 5.49 10.41
N TYR A 569 32.98 6.31 11.32
CA TYR A 569 32.35 6.56 12.61
C TYR A 569 31.01 7.28 12.49
N LYS A 570 30.86 8.13 11.47
CA LYS A 570 29.62 8.85 11.22
C LYS A 570 28.50 7.93 10.73
N TYR A 571 28.79 7.01 9.80
CA TYR A 571 27.74 6.29 9.07
C TYR A 571 27.68 4.78 9.32
N TYR A 572 28.78 4.12 9.70
CA TYR A 572 28.87 2.65 9.70
C TYR A 572 29.17 2.02 11.06
N SER A 573 29.98 2.63 11.92
CA SER A 573 30.46 2.01 13.17
C SER A 573 29.33 1.36 13.99
N HIS A 574 28.27 2.11 14.27
CA HIS A 574 27.12 1.64 15.06
C HIS A 574 26.35 0.53 14.36
N ILE A 575 25.96 0.72 13.09
CA ILE A 575 25.10 -0.24 12.38
C ILE A 575 25.84 -1.56 12.11
N ILE A 576 27.13 -1.53 11.79
CA ILE A 576 27.93 -2.74 11.55
C ILE A 576 28.05 -3.60 12.82
N GLU A 577 28.13 -2.96 13.98
CA GLU A 577 28.22 -3.68 15.27
C GLU A 577 26.86 -4.21 15.74
N SER A 578 25.76 -3.52 15.42
CA SER A 578 24.45 -3.78 16.03
C SER A 578 23.33 -4.21 15.06
N ILE A 579 23.63 -4.46 13.77
CA ILE A 579 22.63 -4.74 12.73
C ILE A 579 21.67 -5.87 13.12
N GLU A 580 22.15 -6.91 13.79
CA GLU A 580 21.34 -8.05 14.22
C GLU A 580 20.15 -7.65 15.12
N SER A 581 20.26 -6.53 15.84
CA SER A 581 19.18 -6.02 16.70
C SER A 581 18.05 -5.37 15.91
N TYR A 582 18.36 -4.85 14.71
CA TYR A 582 17.39 -4.19 13.83
C TYR A 582 16.70 -5.14 12.86
N LEU A 583 17.23 -6.35 12.66
CA LEU A 583 16.66 -7.33 11.74
C LEU A 583 15.24 -7.72 12.19
N PRO A 584 14.25 -7.78 11.26
CA PRO A 584 12.93 -8.33 11.52
C PRO A 584 12.98 -9.68 12.21
N LYS A 585 11.95 -9.98 13.00
CA LYS A 585 11.72 -11.31 13.55
C LYS A 585 11.75 -12.36 12.43
N GLY A 586 12.49 -13.45 12.66
CA GLY A 586 12.70 -14.51 11.66
C GLY A 586 13.71 -14.15 10.57
N TYR A 587 14.36 -12.98 10.59
CA TYR A 587 15.49 -12.69 9.69
C TYR A 587 16.82 -12.81 10.42
N HIS A 588 17.61 -13.81 10.01
CA HIS A 588 18.99 -14.00 10.44
C HIS A 588 19.91 -13.97 9.22
N ASP A 589 21.13 -13.45 9.41
CA ASP A 589 22.12 -13.34 8.34
C ASP A 589 23.54 -13.49 8.92
N GLU A 590 24.06 -14.72 8.86
CA GLU A 590 25.37 -15.11 9.40
C GLU A 590 26.56 -14.54 8.62
N PHE A 591 26.28 -13.79 7.55
CA PHE A 591 27.28 -13.08 6.76
C PHE A 591 27.46 -11.62 7.20
N LEU A 592 26.55 -11.07 8.01
CA LEU A 592 26.67 -9.73 8.62
C LEU A 592 27.63 -9.75 9.81
N ILE A 593 28.90 -9.98 9.52
CA ILE A 593 29.95 -10.10 10.54
C ILE A 593 30.44 -8.70 10.95
N PRO A 594 30.48 -8.38 12.26
CA PRO A 594 31.07 -7.14 12.76
C PRO A 594 32.54 -7.02 12.37
N ILE A 595 32.96 -5.81 12.02
CA ILE A 595 34.33 -5.48 11.59
C ILE A 595 34.70 -4.07 12.04
N THR A 596 36.00 -3.81 12.15
CA THR A 596 36.53 -2.49 12.55
C THR A 596 37.14 -1.77 11.36
N PHE A 597 37.22 -0.43 11.43
CA PHE A 597 37.86 0.36 10.38
C PHE A 597 39.32 -0.04 10.14
N GLU A 598 40.07 -0.39 11.19
CA GLU A 598 41.47 -0.82 11.07
C GLU A 598 41.61 -2.03 10.14
N SER A 599 40.70 -3.02 10.26
CA SER A 599 40.71 -4.20 9.40
C SER A 599 40.40 -3.87 7.93
N LEU A 600 39.68 -2.77 7.68
CA LEU A 600 39.26 -2.34 6.34
C LEU A 600 40.34 -1.62 5.55
N LYS A 601 41.33 -1.02 6.21
CA LYS A 601 42.38 -0.22 5.56
C LYS A 601 43.07 -0.97 4.42
N SER A 602 43.32 -2.27 4.62
CA SER A 602 43.95 -3.13 3.61
C SER A 602 43.11 -3.41 2.36
N TYR A 603 41.78 -3.21 2.43
CA TYR A 603 40.85 -3.45 1.33
C TYR A 603 40.51 -2.18 0.54
N LEU A 604 40.83 -0.99 1.06
CA LEU A 604 40.51 0.30 0.43
C LEU A 604 41.15 0.48 -0.97
N PRO A 605 42.42 0.10 -1.22
CA PRO A 605 43.01 0.21 -2.56
C PRO A 605 42.26 -0.64 -3.60
N GLU A 606 41.87 -1.87 -3.25
CA GLU A 606 41.06 -2.69 -4.15
C GLU A 606 39.63 -2.17 -4.27
N ALA A 607 39.06 -1.58 -3.22
CA ALA A 607 37.70 -1.07 -3.23
C ALA A 607 37.50 0.08 -4.23
N ILE A 608 38.45 1.02 -4.32
CA ILE A 608 38.38 2.18 -5.23
C ILE A 608 38.69 1.81 -6.70
N ASN A 609 39.44 0.73 -6.93
CA ASN A 609 39.84 0.30 -8.27
C ASN A 609 38.64 -0.05 -9.16
N ASN A 610 38.68 0.43 -10.41
CA ASN A 610 37.72 0.13 -11.48
C ASN A 610 36.27 0.58 -11.20
N ILE A 611 36.06 1.67 -10.46
CA ILE A 611 34.74 2.29 -10.34
C ILE A 611 34.38 3.04 -11.63
N GLU A 612 33.32 2.61 -12.30
CA GLU A 612 32.78 3.26 -13.49
C GLU A 612 31.69 4.28 -13.11
N VAL A 613 31.84 5.55 -13.51
CA VAL A 613 30.78 6.56 -13.35
C VAL A 613 30.05 6.76 -14.67
N LYS A 614 28.73 6.50 -14.70
CA LYS A 614 27.89 6.54 -15.90
C LYS A 614 26.68 7.45 -15.72
N ALA A 615 26.27 8.13 -16.79
CA ALA A 615 25.04 8.92 -16.81
C ALA A 615 23.99 8.20 -17.67
N ILE A 616 22.94 7.66 -17.04
CA ILE A 616 21.93 6.84 -17.71
C ILE A 616 20.78 7.73 -18.19
N ASN A 617 20.91 8.22 -19.43
CA ASN A 617 19.91 9.10 -20.05
C ASN A 617 19.77 8.85 -21.56
N SER A 618 18.89 9.60 -22.22
CA SER A 618 18.60 9.45 -23.65
C SER A 618 19.70 10.00 -24.57
N ILE A 619 20.61 10.83 -24.03
CA ILE A 619 21.67 11.51 -24.79
C ILE A 619 22.90 10.61 -24.88
N THR A 620 23.39 10.14 -23.73
CA THR A 620 24.55 9.25 -23.64
C THR A 620 24.25 7.87 -24.25
N LYS A 621 23.00 7.41 -24.11
CA LYS A 621 22.56 6.05 -24.44
C LYS A 621 23.33 4.95 -23.68
N ASP A 622 24.03 5.32 -22.60
CA ASP A 622 24.69 4.37 -21.71
C ASP A 622 23.66 3.35 -21.18
N SER A 623 24.06 2.08 -21.13
CA SER A 623 23.35 0.97 -20.51
C SER A 623 24.05 0.52 -19.22
N LEU A 624 23.27 -0.07 -18.32
CA LEU A 624 23.79 -0.78 -17.15
C LEU A 624 23.71 -2.28 -17.44
N GLU A 625 24.85 -2.96 -17.35
CA GLU A 625 24.99 -4.39 -17.63
C GLU A 625 25.72 -5.06 -16.47
N TYR A 626 25.20 -6.21 -16.04
CA TYR A 626 25.70 -6.98 -14.90
C TYR A 626 26.06 -8.40 -15.35
N PRO A 627 27.20 -8.60 -16.04
CA PRO A 627 27.63 -9.90 -16.50
C PRO A 627 28.16 -10.75 -15.34
N LYS A 628 27.67 -11.99 -15.19
CA LYS A 628 28.11 -12.91 -14.13
C LYS A 628 29.62 -13.22 -14.16
N SER A 629 30.25 -13.17 -15.33
CA SER A 629 31.67 -13.46 -15.52
C SER A 629 32.58 -12.28 -15.19
N SER A 630 32.05 -11.06 -15.09
CA SER A 630 32.83 -9.84 -14.88
C SER A 630 32.10 -8.93 -13.88
N PRO A 631 32.39 -9.07 -12.57
CA PRO A 631 31.89 -8.17 -11.54
C PRO A 631 32.10 -6.69 -11.92
N LYS A 632 31.17 -5.83 -11.53
CA LYS A 632 31.16 -4.39 -11.90
C LYS A 632 30.97 -3.53 -10.65
N LYS A 633 31.72 -2.43 -10.58
CA LYS A 633 31.58 -1.37 -9.58
C LYS A 633 31.12 -0.10 -10.31
N VAL A 634 29.89 0.34 -10.08
CA VAL A 634 29.26 1.39 -10.89
C VAL A 634 28.60 2.47 -10.04
N ILE A 635 28.87 3.73 -10.36
CA ILE A 635 28.10 4.89 -9.91
C ILE A 635 27.19 5.33 -11.06
N ALA A 636 25.89 5.11 -10.91
CA ALA A 636 24.88 5.42 -11.92
C ALA A 636 24.17 6.74 -11.58
N VAL A 637 24.39 7.76 -12.42
CA VAL A 637 23.73 9.07 -12.32
C VAL A 637 22.54 9.11 -13.28
N GLY A 638 21.36 9.51 -12.81
CA GLY A 638 20.22 9.63 -13.71
C GLY A 638 18.97 10.30 -13.15
N GLY A 639 17.88 10.11 -13.89
CA GLY A 639 16.56 10.67 -13.61
C GLY A 639 15.46 9.71 -14.05
N ASN A 640 14.60 10.13 -14.98
CA ASN A 640 13.43 9.33 -15.39
C ASN A 640 13.77 7.89 -15.81
N ARG A 641 14.88 7.67 -16.55
CA ARG A 641 15.26 6.32 -16.97
C ARG A 641 15.54 5.40 -15.78
N LEU A 642 16.10 5.92 -14.67
CA LEU A 642 16.41 5.13 -13.48
C LEU A 642 15.27 5.04 -12.46
N SER A 643 14.20 5.82 -12.63
CA SER A 643 13.04 5.81 -11.72
C SER A 643 12.19 4.54 -11.79
N ARG A 644 12.07 3.91 -12.96
CA ARG A 644 11.17 2.76 -13.20
C ARG A 644 11.86 1.67 -14.03
N GLY A 645 11.61 0.40 -13.69
CA GLY A 645 11.96 -0.74 -14.53
C GLY A 645 13.45 -1.13 -14.67
N PHE A 646 14.37 -0.54 -13.90
CA PHE A 646 15.78 -0.99 -13.87
C PHE A 646 16.06 -1.88 -12.66
N THR A 647 16.78 -2.98 -12.90
CA THR A 647 17.37 -3.78 -11.83
C THR A 647 18.80 -3.29 -11.59
N LEU A 648 19.10 -2.92 -10.35
CA LEU A 648 20.43 -2.47 -9.92
C LEU A 648 21.01 -3.54 -9.01
N GLU A 649 21.90 -4.37 -9.55
CA GLU A 649 22.51 -5.44 -8.76
C GLU A 649 23.57 -4.88 -7.81
N GLY A 650 23.55 -5.35 -6.56
CA GLY A 650 24.51 -4.93 -5.53
C GLY A 650 24.42 -3.46 -5.13
N LEU A 651 23.22 -2.88 -5.19
CA LEU A 651 22.95 -1.51 -4.76
C LEU A 651 23.19 -1.34 -3.25
N THR A 652 24.13 -0.47 -2.89
CA THR A 652 24.46 -0.12 -1.48
C THR A 652 24.09 1.33 -1.17
N ILE A 653 24.55 2.29 -1.98
CA ILE A 653 24.35 3.73 -1.69
C ILE A 653 23.32 4.34 -2.64
N ASN A 654 22.37 5.08 -2.07
CA ASN A 654 21.35 5.82 -2.79
C ASN A 654 21.43 7.30 -2.42
N TYR A 655 21.73 8.16 -3.38
CA TYR A 655 21.62 9.60 -3.24
C TYR A 655 20.37 10.08 -3.96
N PHE A 656 19.29 10.26 -3.22
CA PHE A 656 17.93 10.46 -3.74
C PHE A 656 17.36 11.79 -3.26
N ILE A 657 17.51 12.84 -4.05
CA ILE A 657 17.02 14.19 -3.70
C ILE A 657 15.89 14.68 -4.60
N ARG A 658 15.61 13.94 -5.66
CA ARG A 658 14.47 14.21 -6.52
C ARG A 658 13.21 13.63 -5.92
N SER A 659 12.33 14.51 -5.47
CA SER A 659 11.02 14.17 -4.92
C SER A 659 9.95 14.05 -6.02
N THR A 660 8.89 13.31 -5.71
CA THR A 660 7.65 13.21 -6.49
C THR A 660 6.47 13.45 -5.56
N ASP A 661 5.40 14.05 -6.07
CA ASP A 661 4.18 14.31 -5.30
C ASP A 661 3.14 13.20 -5.49
N TYR A 662 3.54 12.02 -5.95
CA TYR A 662 2.66 10.87 -6.17
C TYR A 662 3.15 9.62 -5.44
N SER A 663 2.35 9.08 -4.53
CA SER A 663 2.68 7.92 -3.69
C SER A 663 3.03 6.67 -4.51
N ASP A 664 2.23 6.35 -5.54
CA ASP A 664 2.52 5.22 -6.46
C ASP A 664 3.94 5.33 -7.06
N THR A 665 4.30 6.54 -7.50
CA THR A 665 5.59 6.78 -8.14
C THR A 665 6.73 6.73 -7.12
N LEU A 666 6.49 7.24 -5.91
CA LEU A 666 7.48 7.32 -4.86
C LEU A 666 7.97 5.92 -4.43
N LEU A 667 7.05 4.99 -4.19
CA LEU A 667 7.38 3.61 -3.82
C LEU A 667 8.14 2.89 -4.94
N GLN A 668 7.72 3.08 -6.20
CA GLN A 668 8.39 2.47 -7.34
C GLN A 668 9.82 2.99 -7.54
N MET A 669 10.11 4.22 -7.09
CA MET A 669 11.46 4.79 -7.11
C MET A 669 12.36 4.23 -6.00
N GLY A 670 11.79 3.61 -4.96
CA GLY A 670 12.51 2.99 -3.85
C GLY A 670 13.29 1.74 -4.24
N ARG A 671 14.44 1.91 -4.91
CA ARG A 671 15.30 0.79 -5.34
C ARG A 671 16.09 0.15 -4.19
N TRP A 672 16.12 0.79 -3.03
CA TRP A 672 16.78 0.29 -1.82
C TRP A 672 15.98 -0.80 -1.08
N PHE A 673 14.72 -1.03 -1.44
CA PHE A 673 13.96 -2.18 -0.97
C PHE A 673 14.51 -3.50 -1.56
N GLY A 674 14.12 -4.64 -1.00
CA GLY A 674 14.50 -5.97 -1.49
C GLY A 674 15.48 -6.73 -0.59
N TYR A 675 15.96 -7.86 -1.11
CA TYR A 675 16.90 -8.74 -0.42
C TYR A 675 18.32 -8.16 -0.44
N ARG A 676 19.03 -8.23 0.69
CA ARG A 676 20.39 -7.69 0.88
C ARG A 676 21.29 -8.64 1.70
N PRO A 677 21.39 -9.93 1.33
CA PRO A 677 22.08 -10.91 2.16
C PRO A 677 23.58 -10.60 2.23
N GLY A 678 24.11 -10.51 3.45
CA GLY A 678 25.51 -10.23 3.78
C GLY A 678 25.96 -8.78 3.62
N TYR A 679 25.08 -7.85 3.22
CA TYR A 679 25.46 -6.44 3.02
C TYR A 679 24.37 -5.41 3.34
N LEU A 680 23.32 -5.77 4.10
CA LEU A 680 22.29 -4.81 4.51
C LEU A 680 22.84 -3.63 5.32
N ASP A 681 23.78 -3.89 6.22
CA ASP A 681 24.51 -2.90 7.02
C ASP A 681 25.38 -1.94 6.20
N CYS A 682 25.65 -2.27 4.94
CA CYS A 682 26.35 -1.42 3.98
C CYS A 682 25.42 -0.44 3.25
N CYS A 683 24.10 -0.56 3.42
CA CYS A 683 23.14 0.22 2.65
C CYS A 683 22.90 1.59 3.28
N LYS A 684 22.82 2.64 2.45
CA LYS A 684 22.46 4.01 2.89
C LYS A 684 21.57 4.72 1.88
N LEU A 685 20.65 5.54 2.40
CA LEU A 685 19.75 6.41 1.65
C LEU A 685 19.97 7.86 2.08
N PHE A 686 20.71 8.61 1.29
CA PHE A 686 20.86 10.05 1.41
C PHE A 686 19.66 10.72 0.74
N THR A 687 18.79 11.38 1.50
CA THR A 687 17.56 11.98 0.97
C THR A 687 17.17 13.26 1.70
N THR A 688 16.22 14.02 1.16
CA THR A 688 15.72 15.24 1.78
C THR A 688 14.67 14.93 2.84
N GLN A 689 14.46 15.84 3.80
CA GLN A 689 13.40 15.70 4.81
C GLN A 689 12.01 15.53 4.16
N ASP A 690 11.68 16.36 3.15
CA ASP A 690 10.42 16.23 2.37
C ASP A 690 10.23 14.83 1.77
N SER A 691 11.31 14.23 1.25
CA SER A 691 11.21 12.88 0.66
C SER A 691 10.98 11.83 1.73
N LYS A 692 11.66 11.92 2.89
CA LYS A 692 11.43 11.03 4.04
C LYS A 692 9.98 11.12 4.51
N ASP A 693 9.47 12.33 4.75
CA ASP A 693 8.10 12.54 5.25
C ASP A 693 7.04 12.00 4.28
N LYS A 694 7.30 12.09 2.98
CA LYS A 694 6.46 11.49 1.94
C LYS A 694 6.52 9.97 1.94
N PHE A 695 7.69 9.36 2.17
CA PHE A 695 7.82 7.91 2.32
C PHE A 695 7.12 7.42 3.60
N ASP A 696 7.26 8.14 4.71
CA ASP A 696 6.58 7.84 5.98
C ASP A 696 5.05 7.87 5.79
N SER A 697 4.55 8.93 5.16
CA SER A 697 3.13 9.06 4.83
C SER A 697 2.65 7.93 3.92
N THR A 698 3.38 7.67 2.84
CA THR A 698 3.02 6.62 1.88
C THR A 698 3.03 5.23 2.51
N THR A 699 4.00 4.94 3.38
CA THR A 699 4.14 3.64 4.07
C THR A 699 2.92 3.39 4.97
N ARG A 700 2.49 4.39 5.73
CA ARG A 700 1.27 4.36 6.54
C ARG A 700 0.02 4.07 5.70
N THR A 701 -0.15 4.72 4.56
CA THR A 701 -1.33 4.47 3.70
C THR A 701 -1.34 3.09 3.06
N ILE A 702 -0.18 2.49 2.77
CA ILE A 702 -0.12 1.08 2.34
C ILE A 702 -0.61 0.17 3.47
N GLU A 703 -0.14 0.40 4.70
CA GLU A 703 -0.49 -0.40 5.87
C GLU A 703 -2.00 -0.35 6.15
N GLU A 704 -2.61 0.83 6.10
CA GLU A 704 -4.07 0.99 6.19
C GLU A 704 -4.81 0.25 5.07
N LEU A 705 -4.31 0.33 3.83
CA LEU A 705 -4.95 -0.36 2.71
C LEU A 705 -4.85 -1.89 2.85
N GLU A 706 -3.73 -2.41 3.35
CA GLU A 706 -3.58 -3.83 3.69
C GLU A 706 -4.55 -4.26 4.81
N VAL A 707 -4.78 -3.40 5.80
CA VAL A 707 -5.79 -3.64 6.85
C VAL A 707 -7.20 -3.66 6.25
N GLU A 708 -7.55 -2.73 5.36
CA GLU A 708 -8.85 -2.73 4.66
C GLU A 708 -9.06 -4.01 3.85
N PHE A 709 -8.02 -4.50 3.17
CA PHE A 709 -8.09 -5.79 2.47
C PHE A 709 -8.35 -6.96 3.44
N ARG A 710 -7.67 -7.02 4.59
CA ARG A 710 -7.93 -8.07 5.60
C ARG A 710 -9.34 -8.00 6.19
N LYS A 711 -9.86 -6.78 6.43
CA LYS A 711 -11.25 -6.59 6.89
C LYS A 711 -12.24 -7.11 5.86
N MET A 712 -11.98 -6.87 4.58
CA MET A 712 -12.81 -7.33 3.48
C MET A 712 -12.81 -8.86 3.35
N GLU A 713 -11.64 -9.49 3.52
CA GLU A 713 -11.49 -10.96 3.57
C GLU A 713 -12.31 -11.56 4.71
N ALA A 714 -12.20 -10.99 5.92
CA ALA A 714 -12.97 -11.42 7.09
C ALA A 714 -14.49 -11.30 6.90
N LYS A 715 -14.95 -10.35 6.07
CA LYS A 715 -16.37 -10.14 5.72
C LYS A 715 -16.82 -10.97 4.51
N ASN A 716 -15.94 -11.76 3.88
CA ASN A 716 -16.21 -12.47 2.61
C ASN A 716 -16.75 -11.55 1.49
N LYS A 717 -16.38 -10.26 1.50
CA LYS A 717 -16.80 -9.30 0.48
C LYS A 717 -15.79 -9.26 -0.68
N THR A 718 -16.24 -8.77 -1.83
CA THR A 718 -15.52 -8.82 -3.12
C THR A 718 -15.26 -7.39 -3.61
N PRO A 719 -14.25 -7.14 -4.47
CA PRO A 719 -14.01 -5.79 -4.97
C PRO A 719 -15.22 -5.25 -5.74
N GLN A 720 -16.04 -6.13 -6.31
CA GLN A 720 -17.31 -5.77 -6.94
C GLN A 720 -18.28 -5.14 -5.93
N ASN A 721 -18.37 -5.67 -4.71
CA ASN A 721 -19.39 -5.29 -3.70
C ASN A 721 -18.77 -4.60 -2.45
N PHE A 722 -17.50 -4.21 -2.51
CA PHE A 722 -16.78 -3.53 -1.45
C PHE A 722 -15.98 -2.36 -2.02
N VAL A 723 -16.24 -1.17 -1.49
CA VAL A 723 -15.53 0.02 -1.94
C VAL A 723 -14.29 0.23 -1.06
N LEU A 724 -13.12 -0.05 -1.63
CA LEU A 724 -11.84 0.20 -0.97
C LEU A 724 -11.59 1.69 -0.85
N ARG A 725 -11.18 2.09 0.35
CA ARG A 725 -10.86 3.47 0.71
C ARG A 725 -9.36 3.62 0.81
N VAL A 726 -8.86 4.74 0.33
CA VAL A 726 -7.43 5.08 0.42
C VAL A 726 -7.30 6.41 1.12
N ARG A 727 -6.50 6.48 2.19
CA ARG A 727 -6.31 7.70 2.95
C ARG A 727 -5.66 8.77 2.09
N LYS A 728 -6.22 9.98 2.13
CA LYS A 728 -5.70 11.18 1.50
C LYS A 728 -4.69 11.83 2.45
N HIS A 729 -3.51 12.14 1.93
CA HIS A 729 -2.52 12.87 2.69
C HIS A 729 -2.83 14.37 2.71
N PRO A 730 -2.63 15.06 3.85
CA PRO A 730 -2.63 16.51 3.88
C PRO A 730 -1.45 17.06 3.07
N GLY A 731 -1.62 18.22 2.46
CA GLY A 731 -0.56 18.90 1.69
C GLY A 731 -0.44 18.45 0.25
N THR A 732 0.79 18.33 -0.27
CA THR A 732 1.04 18.16 -1.72
C THR A 732 1.15 16.73 -2.19
N LEU A 733 1.36 15.77 -1.30
CA LEU A 733 1.45 14.36 -1.65
C LEU A 733 0.07 13.85 -2.07
N LYS A 734 -0.03 13.40 -3.31
CA LYS A 734 -1.24 12.80 -3.88
C LYS A 734 -1.08 11.28 -3.91
N ILE A 735 -2.18 10.58 -3.67
CA ILE A 735 -2.26 9.12 -3.74
C ILE A 735 -1.80 8.64 -5.13
N THR A 736 -2.44 9.16 -6.17
CA THR A 736 -2.14 8.84 -7.56
C THR A 736 -2.39 10.05 -8.48
N ARG A 737 -2.28 9.84 -9.79
CA ARG A 737 -2.42 10.87 -10.82
C ARG A 737 -3.81 11.54 -10.81
N PRO A 738 -3.92 12.85 -11.11
CA PRO A 738 -5.18 13.59 -10.98
C PRO A 738 -6.30 13.11 -11.91
N SER A 739 -5.98 12.49 -13.05
CA SER A 739 -6.98 11.99 -13.98
C SER A 739 -7.85 10.87 -13.40
N ILE A 740 -7.28 10.04 -12.51
CA ILE A 740 -8.00 8.97 -11.81
C ILE A 740 -8.83 9.57 -10.66
N LEU A 741 -8.23 10.49 -9.90
CA LEU A 741 -8.87 11.17 -8.77
C LEU A 741 -10.02 12.13 -9.14
N LYS A 742 -10.39 12.24 -10.42
CA LYS A 742 -11.57 13.01 -10.84
C LYS A 742 -12.87 12.22 -10.70
N MET A 743 -12.78 10.89 -10.59
CA MET A 743 -13.91 9.95 -10.51
C MET A 743 -14.00 9.30 -9.12
N VAL A 744 -13.55 10.01 -8.09
CA VAL A 744 -13.52 9.50 -6.71
C VAL A 744 -14.30 10.45 -5.81
N ASN A 745 -14.98 9.88 -4.82
CA ASN A 745 -15.66 10.62 -3.78
C ASN A 745 -14.75 10.75 -2.56
N GLU A 746 -14.67 11.94 -1.99
CA GLU A 746 -14.00 12.16 -0.70
C GLU A 746 -14.95 11.76 0.42
N VAL A 747 -14.46 10.95 1.35
CA VAL A 747 -15.18 10.56 2.56
C VAL A 747 -14.36 11.04 3.74
N LYS A 748 -14.94 11.90 4.56
CA LYS A 748 -14.36 12.24 5.86
C LYS A 748 -14.72 11.11 6.80
N TRP A 749 -13.72 10.50 7.44
CA TRP A 749 -13.97 9.40 8.37
C TRP A 749 -13.53 9.78 9.77
N SER A 750 -14.24 10.73 10.37
CA SER A 750 -14.00 11.17 11.73
C SER A 750 -15.32 11.54 12.37
N TYR A 751 -15.46 11.24 13.66
CA TYR A 751 -16.53 11.79 14.49
C TYR A 751 -16.00 12.87 15.43
N GLN A 752 -14.78 13.37 15.23
CA GLN A 752 -14.29 14.46 16.08
C GLN A 752 -15.15 15.70 15.89
N ASP A 753 -15.43 16.38 16.99
CA ASP A 753 -16.30 17.55 17.02
C ASP A 753 -17.76 17.30 16.53
N GLU A 754 -18.26 16.06 16.64
CA GLU A 754 -19.62 15.68 16.22
C GLU A 754 -20.54 15.22 17.38
N LEU A 755 -21.84 15.22 17.10
CA LEU A 755 -22.90 14.76 18.00
C LEU A 755 -23.80 13.75 17.25
N GLU A 756 -23.77 12.51 17.70
CA GLU A 756 -24.54 11.42 17.13
C GLU A 756 -25.78 11.11 17.97
N GLN A 757 -26.96 11.00 17.33
CA GLN A 757 -28.22 10.81 18.04
C GLN A 757 -29.16 9.81 17.38
N THR A 758 -29.92 9.06 18.19
CA THR A 758 -31.01 8.22 17.69
C THR A 758 -32.25 9.08 17.37
N THR A 759 -32.33 9.62 16.15
CA THR A 759 -33.45 10.46 15.69
C THR A 759 -34.60 9.67 15.08
N VAL A 760 -34.37 8.39 14.75
CA VAL A 760 -35.37 7.46 14.23
C VAL A 760 -35.48 6.24 15.14
N PHE A 761 -36.70 5.86 15.50
CA PHE A 761 -37.00 4.73 16.36
C PHE A 761 -37.81 3.69 15.58
N ASN A 762 -37.34 2.45 15.55
CA ASN A 762 -38.12 1.35 15.00
C ASN A 762 -39.18 0.92 16.03
N LEU A 763 -40.44 1.02 15.62
CA LEU A 763 -41.60 0.75 16.46
C LEU A 763 -42.09 -0.70 16.32
N GLU A 764 -41.29 -1.63 15.81
CA GLU A 764 -41.64 -3.05 15.91
C GLU A 764 -41.66 -3.47 17.39
N LYS A 765 -42.71 -4.20 17.79
CA LYS A 765 -42.96 -4.57 19.19
C LYS A 765 -41.78 -5.32 19.81
N GLU A 766 -41.18 -6.24 19.05
CA GLU A 766 -39.99 -6.98 19.46
C GLU A 766 -38.80 -6.04 19.62
N LYS A 767 -38.57 -5.12 18.67
CA LYS A 767 -37.46 -4.16 18.72
C LYS A 767 -37.53 -3.25 19.94
N ILE A 768 -38.69 -2.63 20.23
CA ILE A 768 -38.89 -1.80 21.43
C ILE A 768 -38.57 -2.60 22.69
N SER A 769 -39.11 -3.82 22.78
CA SER A 769 -38.91 -4.69 23.94
C SER A 769 -37.44 -5.09 24.10
N ASN A 770 -36.76 -5.42 23.01
CA ASN A 770 -35.36 -5.84 23.02
C ASN A 770 -34.44 -4.69 23.41
N VAL A 771 -34.64 -3.48 22.86
CA VAL A 771 -33.87 -2.28 23.24
C VAL A 771 -34.10 -1.94 24.72
N TRP A 772 -35.35 -1.97 25.18
CA TRP A 772 -35.66 -1.71 26.59
C TRP A 772 -35.02 -2.75 27.53
N ASN A 773 -35.13 -4.03 27.20
CA ASN A 773 -34.52 -5.11 27.99
C ASN A 773 -33.00 -5.02 28.00
N SER A 774 -32.38 -4.71 26.85
CA SER A 774 -30.96 -4.44 26.72
C SER A 774 -30.53 -3.32 27.66
N PHE A 775 -31.17 -2.14 27.58
CA PHE A 775 -30.89 -1.01 28.47
C PHE A 775 -31.08 -1.38 29.95
N ARG A 776 -32.21 -1.99 30.30
CA ARG A 776 -32.59 -2.35 31.68
C ARG A 776 -31.63 -3.35 32.31
N ASN A 777 -31.13 -4.30 31.54
CA ASN A 777 -30.29 -5.38 32.07
C ASN A 777 -28.80 -5.02 32.06
N THR A 778 -28.35 -4.19 31.11
CA THR A 778 -26.91 -3.97 30.88
C THR A 778 -26.42 -2.58 31.30
N ILE A 779 -27.26 -1.55 31.20
CA ILE A 779 -26.89 -0.15 31.44
C ILE A 779 -27.49 0.34 32.76
N LEU A 780 -28.79 0.17 32.95
CA LEU A 780 -29.52 0.67 34.13
C LEU A 780 -28.91 0.24 35.48
N PRO A 781 -28.42 -1.01 35.67
CA PRO A 781 -27.85 -1.43 36.96
C PRO A 781 -26.52 -0.77 37.31
N LYS A 782 -25.86 -0.08 36.36
CA LYS A 782 -24.55 0.57 36.57
C LYS A 782 -24.65 1.96 37.20
N PHE A 783 -25.84 2.55 37.25
CA PHE A 783 -26.06 3.85 37.87
C PHE A 783 -26.14 3.73 39.41
N SER A 784 -25.45 4.62 40.14
CA SER A 784 -25.45 4.69 41.60
C SER A 784 -25.68 6.13 42.10
N GLU A 785 -26.60 6.31 43.06
CA GLU A 785 -27.11 7.54 43.72
C GLU A 785 -27.26 8.84 42.90
N SER A 786 -28.39 9.53 43.10
CA SER A 786 -28.74 10.76 42.38
C SER A 786 -27.88 11.96 42.77
N SER A 787 -27.40 12.70 41.77
CA SER A 787 -27.02 14.11 41.96
C SER A 787 -28.25 15.01 41.74
N ASN A 788 -28.36 16.11 42.49
CA ASN A 788 -29.40 17.14 42.39
C ASN A 788 -29.44 17.90 41.03
N SER A 789 -28.83 17.36 39.97
CA SER A 789 -28.56 18.03 38.70
C SER A 789 -29.43 17.54 37.53
N GLY A 790 -30.49 16.77 37.79
CA GLY A 790 -31.41 16.25 36.75
C GLY A 790 -30.84 15.11 35.90
N PHE A 791 -29.74 14.51 36.34
CA PHE A 791 -29.10 13.35 35.72
C PHE A 791 -28.60 12.38 36.80
N ILE A 792 -28.55 11.09 36.46
CA ILE A 792 -27.76 10.09 37.18
C ILE A 792 -26.66 9.62 36.24
N LYS A 793 -25.45 9.42 36.75
CA LYS A 793 -24.27 9.15 35.90
C LYS A 793 -23.41 8.02 36.43
N TYR A 794 -22.69 7.37 35.54
CA TYR A 794 -21.55 6.52 35.87
C TYR A 794 -20.41 6.77 34.88
N LYS A 795 -19.18 6.44 35.30
CA LYS A 795 -18.00 6.51 34.45
C LYS A 795 -17.67 5.13 33.88
N THR A 796 -17.16 5.11 32.66
CA THR A 796 -16.66 3.92 31.97
C THR A 796 -15.49 4.28 31.05
N ASP A 797 -14.79 3.29 30.53
CA ASP A 797 -13.81 3.47 29.47
C ASP A 797 -14.44 3.36 28.07
N ILE A 798 -13.61 3.56 27.05
CA ILE A 798 -14.00 3.44 25.64
C ILE A 798 -14.57 2.05 25.29
N GLN A 799 -14.07 0.99 25.93
CA GLN A 799 -14.58 -0.37 25.72
C GLN A 799 -16.02 -0.51 26.22
N GLY A 800 -16.36 0.14 27.33
CA GLY A 800 -17.73 0.20 27.83
C GLY A 800 -18.70 0.83 26.84
N ILE A 801 -18.30 1.89 26.13
CA ILE A 801 -19.13 2.51 25.08
C ILE A 801 -19.25 1.60 23.87
N ILE A 802 -18.15 1.00 23.43
CA ILE A 802 -18.19 0.01 22.33
C ILE A 802 -19.16 -1.14 22.67
N ASN A 803 -19.18 -1.60 23.92
CA ASN A 803 -20.11 -2.64 24.35
C ASN A 803 -21.57 -2.14 24.27
N ILE A 804 -21.87 -0.92 24.73
CA ILE A 804 -23.21 -0.33 24.61
C ILE A 804 -23.65 -0.22 23.14
N LEU A 805 -22.73 0.19 22.25
CA LEU A 805 -22.99 0.28 20.82
C LEU A 805 -23.12 -1.08 20.14
N LYS A 806 -22.62 -2.18 20.73
CA LYS A 806 -22.78 -3.56 20.22
C LYS A 806 -24.10 -4.19 20.67
N GLU A 807 -24.61 -3.81 21.83
CA GLU A 807 -25.92 -4.25 22.33
C GLU A 807 -27.08 -3.72 21.48
N GLU A 808 -28.28 -4.25 21.72
CA GLU A 808 -29.49 -3.81 21.03
C GLU A 808 -29.83 -2.36 21.39
N ASN A 809 -29.88 -1.47 20.39
CA ASN A 809 -30.18 -0.04 20.53
C ASN A 809 -30.90 0.53 19.27
N ASN A 810 -31.14 1.85 19.26
CA ASN A 810 -31.88 2.58 18.22
C ASN A 810 -31.00 3.40 17.26
N PHE A 811 -29.67 3.31 17.33
CA PHE A 811 -28.85 3.84 16.25
C PHE A 811 -29.02 2.95 15.02
N ASP A 812 -28.90 3.53 13.82
CA ASP A 812 -28.80 2.74 12.60
C ASP A 812 -27.54 1.87 12.62
N GLU A 813 -27.60 0.74 11.93
CA GLU A 813 -26.58 -0.30 12.03
C GLU A 813 -25.21 0.18 11.53
N ASP A 814 -25.20 1.04 10.52
CA ASP A 814 -23.97 1.48 9.84
C ASP A 814 -23.29 2.62 10.61
N SER A 815 -24.04 3.57 11.18
CA SER A 815 -23.51 4.56 12.12
C SER A 815 -22.94 3.88 13.37
N ARG A 816 -23.56 2.82 13.89
CA ARG A 816 -22.97 2.03 15.00
C ARG A 816 -21.61 1.46 14.64
N LYS A 817 -21.49 0.80 13.49
CA LYS A 817 -20.23 0.20 13.02
C LYS A 817 -19.15 1.26 12.86
N SER A 818 -19.50 2.39 12.26
CA SER A 818 -18.58 3.51 12.01
C SER A 818 -18.13 4.19 13.30
N MET A 819 -19.03 4.46 14.25
CA MET A 819 -18.68 4.97 15.57
C MET A 819 -17.78 4.01 16.33
N ILE A 820 -18.08 2.70 16.33
CA ILE A 820 -17.23 1.70 16.99
C ILE A 820 -15.82 1.73 16.40
N MET A 821 -15.67 1.83 15.09
CA MET A 821 -14.35 1.88 14.45
C MET A 821 -13.59 3.18 14.76
N PHE A 822 -14.26 4.33 14.80
CA PHE A 822 -13.61 5.57 15.23
C PHE A 822 -13.17 5.51 16.70
N LEU A 823 -13.99 4.93 17.58
CA LEU A 823 -13.61 4.69 18.98
C LEU A 823 -12.40 3.75 19.09
N GLU A 824 -12.32 2.71 18.27
CA GLU A 824 -11.14 1.84 18.19
C GLU A 824 -9.87 2.60 17.76
N LEU A 825 -9.97 3.47 16.75
CA LEU A 825 -8.87 4.36 16.35
C LEU A 825 -8.46 5.34 17.47
N CYS A 826 -9.43 5.93 18.18
CA CYS A 826 -9.16 6.76 19.34
C CYS A 826 -8.43 5.98 20.43
N ARG A 827 -8.83 4.73 20.70
CA ARG A 827 -8.18 3.85 21.67
C ARG A 827 -6.71 3.63 21.33
N GLU A 828 -6.40 3.32 20.08
CA GLU A 828 -5.02 3.15 19.60
C GLU A 828 -4.18 4.42 19.74
N LYS A 829 -4.78 5.58 19.48
CA LYS A 829 -4.12 6.89 19.58
C LYS A 829 -4.15 7.49 20.99
N ASN A 830 -4.56 6.73 22.00
CA ASN A 830 -4.66 7.22 23.37
C ASN A 830 -5.55 8.47 23.52
N LYS A 831 -6.69 8.50 22.80
CA LYS A 831 -7.73 9.55 22.86
C LYS A 831 -9.04 8.94 23.41
N LEU A 832 -9.95 9.79 23.93
CA LEU A 832 -11.26 9.39 24.47
C LEU A 832 -11.20 8.25 25.50
N LYS A 833 -10.23 8.29 26.42
CA LYS A 833 -10.00 7.25 27.42
C LYS A 833 -11.13 7.15 28.44
N GLU A 834 -11.70 8.29 28.83
CA GLU A 834 -12.73 8.38 29.85
C GLU A 834 -14.08 8.71 29.21
N TRP A 835 -15.12 7.97 29.60
CA TRP A 835 -16.47 8.22 29.17
C TRP A 835 -17.40 8.40 30.35
N THR A 836 -18.26 9.39 30.27
CA THR A 836 -19.38 9.55 31.20
C THR A 836 -20.67 9.13 30.50
N VAL A 837 -21.42 8.23 31.12
CA VAL A 837 -22.76 7.86 30.69
C VAL A 837 -23.75 8.49 31.65
N ALA A 838 -24.67 9.30 31.13
CA ALA A 838 -25.66 10.03 31.91
C ALA A 838 -27.09 9.63 31.48
N LEU A 839 -27.93 9.31 32.45
CA LEU A 839 -29.37 9.10 32.27
C LEU A 839 -30.12 10.36 32.69
N LYS A 840 -30.90 10.94 31.78
CA LYS A 840 -31.77 12.07 32.08
C LYS A 840 -32.88 11.63 33.04
N THR A 841 -33.01 12.29 34.18
CA THR A 841 -34.05 11.96 35.18
C THR A 841 -35.18 12.96 35.28
N THR A 842 -35.03 14.11 34.63
CA THR A 842 -36.08 15.13 34.52
C THR A 842 -36.74 15.07 33.15
N GLY A 843 -38.07 15.09 33.15
CA GLY A 843 -38.90 14.92 31.97
C GLY A 843 -40.21 15.68 32.12
N GLY A 844 -40.93 15.84 31.01
CA GLY A 844 -42.21 16.54 30.97
C GLY A 844 -43.43 15.65 31.20
N SER A 845 -43.24 14.32 31.18
CA SER A 845 -44.32 13.33 31.32
C SER A 845 -44.35 12.66 32.69
N GLY A 846 -45.18 11.62 32.83
CA GLY A 846 -45.30 10.81 34.05
C GLY A 846 -44.01 10.10 34.47
N LYS A 847 -44.02 9.62 35.72
CA LYS A 847 -42.92 8.83 36.28
C LYS A 847 -42.94 7.42 35.73
N LEU A 848 -41.76 6.88 35.45
CA LEU A 848 -41.59 5.48 35.11
C LEU A 848 -41.95 4.59 36.32
N GLU A 849 -42.92 3.68 36.14
CA GLU A 849 -43.41 2.78 37.21
C GLU A 849 -42.64 1.44 37.23
N ASN A 850 -42.38 0.90 38.44
CA ASN A 850 -41.89 -0.48 38.71
C ASN A 850 -40.47 -0.86 38.21
N ILE A 851 -39.41 -0.12 38.56
CA ILE A 851 -38.04 -0.62 38.38
C ILE A 851 -37.61 -1.40 39.63
N LYS A 852 -37.78 -2.72 39.65
CA LYS A 852 -37.16 -3.56 40.70
C LYS A 852 -35.64 -3.66 40.54
N ILE A 853 -34.91 -2.62 40.90
CA ILE A 853 -33.47 -2.64 41.19
C ILE A 853 -33.23 -1.60 42.30
N ASN A 854 -33.13 -2.05 43.56
CA ASN A 854 -32.69 -1.25 44.73
C ASN A 854 -33.04 0.26 44.70
N GLU A 855 -34.32 0.62 44.57
CA GLU A 855 -34.80 2.00 44.30
C GLU A 855 -34.67 2.96 45.50
N PRO A 856 -34.19 4.19 45.23
CA PRO A 856 -34.82 5.39 45.80
C PRO A 856 -35.26 6.46 44.78
N PHE A 857 -35.07 6.29 43.46
CA PHE A 857 -35.17 7.42 42.51
C PHE A 857 -36.27 7.26 41.45
N GLY A 858 -37.18 8.24 41.38
CA GLY A 858 -38.15 8.35 40.29
C GLY A 858 -37.53 8.98 39.06
N ILE A 859 -37.73 8.36 37.89
CA ILE A 859 -37.30 8.90 36.59
C ILE A 859 -38.54 9.48 35.90
N ASP A 860 -38.51 10.78 35.63
CA ASP A 860 -39.56 11.44 34.85
C ASP A 860 -39.29 11.22 33.35
N LEU A 861 -40.31 10.75 32.61
CA LEU A 861 -40.16 10.45 31.19
C LEU A 861 -40.13 11.73 30.34
N SER A 862 -39.30 11.74 29.32
CA SER A 862 -39.20 12.80 28.32
C SER A 862 -40.37 12.72 27.33
N ILE A 863 -40.81 13.88 26.83
CA ILE A 863 -41.90 13.96 25.85
C ILE A 863 -41.32 14.11 24.44
N ARG A 864 -41.74 13.19 23.55
CA ARG A 864 -41.64 13.33 22.10
C ARG A 864 -42.96 12.84 21.51
N SER A 865 -43.74 13.77 20.98
CA SER A 865 -45.08 13.46 20.47
C SER A 865 -45.02 12.96 19.03
N GLY A 866 -45.91 12.04 18.69
CA GLY A 866 -46.09 11.55 17.32
C GLY A 866 -46.51 12.62 16.32
N PRO A 867 -46.42 12.31 15.01
CA PRO A 867 -46.70 13.26 13.94
C PRO A 867 -48.15 13.74 13.92
N THR A 868 -48.37 14.97 13.44
CA THR A 868 -49.70 15.57 13.26
C THR A 868 -50.14 15.66 11.81
N ASN A 869 -49.21 15.75 10.86
CA ASN A 869 -49.53 15.87 9.45
C ASN A 869 -49.78 14.49 8.84
N THR A 870 -50.61 14.44 7.80
CA THR A 870 -51.09 13.18 7.22
C THR A 870 -49.96 12.32 6.64
N ASN A 871 -48.98 12.92 5.96
CA ASN A 871 -47.89 12.19 5.31
C ASN A 871 -46.96 11.52 6.32
N ASP A 872 -46.62 12.20 7.42
CA ASP A 872 -45.77 11.66 8.47
C ASP A 872 -46.52 10.61 9.29
N VAL A 873 -47.84 10.77 9.48
CA VAL A 873 -48.68 9.72 10.06
C VAL A 873 -48.72 8.49 9.16
N ASP A 874 -48.84 8.67 7.84
CA ASP A 874 -48.79 7.56 6.88
C ASP A 874 -47.46 6.83 6.98
N TYR A 875 -46.33 7.56 6.91
CA TYR A 875 -45.00 6.97 7.09
C TYR A 875 -44.86 6.25 8.43
N PHE A 876 -45.28 6.87 9.54
CA PHE A 876 -45.21 6.29 10.88
C PHE A 876 -45.94 4.94 10.94
N VAL A 877 -47.14 4.86 10.37
CA VAL A 877 -47.98 3.67 10.39
C VAL A 877 -47.46 2.59 9.42
N THR A 878 -47.09 2.96 8.18
CA THR A 878 -46.69 1.99 7.15
C THR A 878 -45.28 1.45 7.36
N SER A 879 -44.33 2.33 7.69
CA SER A 879 -42.93 1.94 7.90
C SER A 879 -42.67 1.41 9.32
N ARG A 880 -43.63 1.61 10.23
CA ARG A 880 -43.47 1.35 11.67
C ARG A 880 -42.22 2.01 12.25
N LYS A 881 -41.90 3.22 11.81
CA LYS A 881 -40.79 4.03 12.33
C LYS A 881 -41.29 5.37 12.84
N PHE A 882 -40.84 5.77 14.03
CA PHE A 882 -41.02 7.12 14.54
C PHE A 882 -39.76 7.94 14.26
N LYS A 883 -39.87 8.96 13.41
CA LYS A 883 -38.84 10.00 13.28
C LYS A 883 -39.18 11.11 14.27
N ALA A 884 -38.23 11.52 15.10
CA ALA A 884 -38.36 12.74 15.87
C ALA A 884 -38.47 13.92 14.88
N SER A 885 -39.70 14.38 14.62
CA SER A 885 -40.02 15.36 13.58
C SER A 885 -40.33 16.74 14.17
N GLY A 886 -40.13 17.80 13.38
CA GLY A 886 -40.49 19.18 13.73
C GLY A 886 -39.30 20.14 13.65
N LYS A 887 -39.42 21.33 14.26
CA LYS A 887 -38.33 22.32 14.30
C LYS A 887 -37.08 21.76 14.97
N SER A 888 -37.17 20.80 15.88
CA SER A 888 -36.00 20.16 16.49
C SER A 888 -36.05 18.65 16.25
N ALA A 889 -35.42 18.22 15.14
CA ALA A 889 -35.19 16.80 14.83
C ALA A 889 -34.29 16.07 15.86
N ASN A 890 -33.88 16.76 16.93
CA ASN A 890 -32.98 16.29 17.97
C ASN A 890 -33.73 15.68 19.15
N ILE A 891 -33.12 14.69 19.80
CA ILE A 891 -33.69 14.04 20.99
C ILE A 891 -33.27 14.70 22.31
N ILE A 892 -32.23 15.54 22.28
CA ILE A 892 -31.74 16.25 23.47
C ILE A 892 -32.78 17.25 24.00
N SER A 893 -32.83 17.42 25.32
CA SER A 893 -33.79 18.35 25.95
C SER A 893 -33.31 19.80 25.89
N SER A 894 -32.00 20.01 25.92
CA SER A 894 -31.34 21.32 25.79
C SER A 894 -29.89 21.12 25.39
N GLY A 895 -29.28 22.09 24.70
CA GLY A 895 -27.84 22.09 24.46
C GLY A 895 -27.00 22.03 25.75
N LYS A 896 -27.56 22.55 26.85
CA LYS A 896 -26.97 22.51 28.19
C LYS A 896 -26.83 21.09 28.76
N ASP A 897 -27.52 20.10 28.21
CA ASP A 897 -27.34 18.70 28.60
C ASP A 897 -25.89 18.22 28.33
N PHE A 898 -25.15 18.86 27.42
CA PHE A 898 -23.74 18.55 27.14
C PHE A 898 -22.75 19.31 28.03
N SER A 899 -23.23 20.10 29.00
CA SER A 899 -22.37 20.77 29.97
C SER A 899 -21.98 19.88 31.16
N ILE A 900 -22.33 18.59 31.16
CA ILE A 900 -22.18 17.64 32.29
C ILE A 900 -20.72 17.50 32.74
N LEU A 901 -19.78 17.62 31.80
CA LEU A 901 -18.34 17.48 32.05
C LEU A 901 -17.65 18.80 32.41
N LEU A 902 -18.35 19.93 32.27
CA LEU A 902 -17.76 21.25 32.46
C LEU A 902 -17.96 21.75 33.90
N SER A 903 -16.99 22.54 34.38
CA SER A 903 -17.15 23.29 35.64
C SER A 903 -18.15 24.42 35.49
N GLU A 904 -18.76 24.89 36.60
CA GLU A 904 -19.65 26.06 36.58
C GLU A 904 -18.97 27.30 35.96
N THR A 905 -17.67 27.49 36.21
CA THR A 905 -16.88 28.57 35.62
C THR A 905 -16.74 28.44 34.11
N GLN A 906 -16.48 27.23 33.59
CA GLN A 906 -16.42 26.96 32.15
C GLN A 906 -17.78 27.20 31.49
N ILE A 907 -18.87 26.76 32.13
CA ILE A 907 -20.23 26.97 31.63
C ILE A 907 -20.53 28.46 31.50
N ILE A 908 -20.32 29.23 32.58
CA ILE A 908 -20.62 30.68 32.59
C ILE A 908 -19.80 31.40 31.51
N GLN A 909 -18.50 31.10 31.41
CA GLN A 909 -17.63 31.74 30.43
C GLN A 909 -18.06 31.41 28.99
N THR A 910 -18.30 30.13 28.72
CA THR A 910 -18.66 29.63 27.38
C THR A 910 -20.01 30.17 26.92
N GLU A 911 -20.99 30.23 27.84
CA GLU A 911 -22.27 30.88 27.56
C GLU A 911 -22.10 32.37 27.28
N ALA A 912 -21.23 33.07 28.02
CA ALA A 912 -20.94 34.49 27.77
C ALA A 912 -20.28 34.73 26.40
N ASP A 913 -19.30 33.90 26.04
CA ASP A 913 -18.57 33.96 24.76
C ASP A 913 -19.54 33.78 23.57
N PHE A 914 -20.38 32.74 23.61
CA PHE A 914 -21.40 32.50 22.57
C PHE A 914 -22.34 33.70 22.41
N ARG A 915 -22.78 34.30 23.52
CA ARG A 915 -23.68 35.47 23.48
C ARG A 915 -23.00 36.70 22.88
N ALA A 916 -21.71 36.90 23.18
CA ALA A 916 -20.91 37.97 22.59
C ALA A 916 -20.76 37.77 21.07
N GLU A 917 -20.46 36.55 20.61
CA GLU A 917 -20.37 36.21 19.19
C GLU A 917 -21.70 36.41 18.45
N GLN A 918 -22.82 35.96 19.03
CA GLN A 918 -24.15 36.17 18.44
C GLN A 918 -24.50 37.66 18.35
N LYS A 919 -24.15 38.45 19.37
CA LYS A 919 -24.34 39.90 19.34
C LYS A 919 -23.58 40.54 18.17
N ILE A 920 -22.31 40.17 17.97
CA ILE A 920 -21.49 40.64 16.84
C ILE A 920 -22.10 40.24 15.51
N SER A 921 -22.55 38.98 15.38
CA SER A 921 -23.20 38.46 14.18
C SER A 921 -24.50 39.20 13.83
N ILE A 922 -25.33 39.51 14.83
CA ILE A 922 -26.59 40.26 14.65
C ILE A 922 -26.31 41.70 14.20
N LEU A 923 -25.36 42.40 14.84
CA LEU A 923 -24.98 43.76 14.45
C LEU A 923 -24.40 43.82 13.04
N LYS A 924 -23.68 42.78 12.60
CA LYS A 924 -23.20 42.67 11.21
C LYS A 924 -24.32 42.50 10.19
N LYS A 925 -25.40 41.78 10.55
CA LYS A 925 -26.54 41.50 9.65
C LYS A 925 -27.59 42.62 9.62
N ASN A 926 -27.67 43.41 10.69
CA ASN A 926 -28.56 44.57 10.79
C ASN A 926 -27.82 45.73 11.45
N SER A 927 -27.27 46.62 10.63
CA SER A 927 -26.50 47.80 11.06
C SER A 927 -27.32 48.84 11.83
N ASP A 928 -28.64 48.77 11.74
CA ASP A 928 -29.57 49.76 12.31
C ASP A 928 -30.00 49.42 13.76
N LEU A 929 -29.63 48.24 14.28
CA LEU A 929 -29.90 47.84 15.66
C LEU A 929 -28.91 48.48 16.63
N THR A 930 -29.40 48.99 17.75
CA THR A 930 -28.53 49.46 18.83
C THR A 930 -27.83 48.30 19.55
N ASP A 931 -26.71 48.59 20.21
CA ASP A 931 -25.93 47.61 20.97
C ASP A 931 -26.78 46.88 22.06
N ASP A 932 -27.70 47.61 22.70
CA ASP A 932 -28.64 47.08 23.69
C ASP A 932 -29.71 46.18 23.07
N GLU A 933 -30.23 46.53 21.89
CA GLU A 933 -31.19 45.70 21.16
C GLU A 933 -30.56 44.41 20.65
N ALA A 934 -29.34 44.50 20.09
CA ALA A 934 -28.56 43.34 19.68
C ALA A 934 -28.22 42.43 20.88
N THR A 935 -27.91 43.00 22.05
CA THR A 935 -27.68 42.23 23.28
C THR A 935 -28.95 41.51 23.74
N LYS A 936 -30.11 42.16 23.69
CA LYS A 936 -31.41 41.53 24.01
C LYS A 936 -31.74 40.39 23.06
N LEU A 937 -31.50 40.57 21.76
CA LEU A 937 -31.70 39.52 20.75
C LEU A 937 -30.71 38.37 20.92
N ALA A 938 -29.44 38.67 21.17
CA ALA A 938 -28.42 37.66 21.44
C ALA A 938 -28.74 36.82 22.67
N LYS A 939 -29.33 37.40 23.73
CA LYS A 939 -29.80 36.67 24.93
C LYS A 939 -30.98 35.72 24.67
N LYS A 940 -31.78 35.96 23.63
CA LYS A 940 -32.92 35.11 23.27
C LYS A 940 -32.54 33.85 22.46
N LYS A 941 -31.33 33.81 21.89
CA LYS A 941 -30.90 32.65 21.09
C LYS A 941 -30.74 31.38 21.93
N THR A 942 -31.08 30.22 21.38
CA THR A 942 -30.76 28.95 22.04
C THR A 942 -29.26 28.68 21.93
N ILE A 943 -28.64 28.21 23.02
CA ILE A 943 -27.23 27.82 23.00
C ILE A 943 -27.18 26.36 22.52
N PRO A 944 -26.53 26.08 21.36
CA PRO A 944 -26.41 24.72 20.85
C PRO A 944 -25.47 23.89 21.72
N GLU A 945 -25.57 22.57 21.66
CA GLU A 945 -24.73 21.68 22.46
C GLU A 945 -23.24 21.80 22.13
N ARG A 946 -22.89 22.04 20.85
CA ARG A 946 -21.50 22.15 20.37
C ARG A 946 -20.67 23.15 21.18
N VAL A 947 -21.32 24.22 21.63
CA VAL A 947 -20.69 25.28 22.43
C VAL A 947 -20.12 24.71 23.74
N TYR A 948 -20.79 23.73 24.34
CA TYR A 948 -20.31 23.01 25.52
C TYR A 948 -19.36 21.88 25.14
N ARG A 949 -19.66 21.11 24.09
CA ARG A 949 -18.87 19.96 23.64
C ARG A 949 -17.46 20.35 23.16
N GLU A 950 -17.31 21.48 22.48
CA GLU A 950 -16.02 22.05 22.06
C GLU A 950 -15.08 22.40 23.23
N LYS A 951 -15.60 22.46 24.47
CA LYS A 951 -14.81 22.71 25.69
C LYS A 951 -14.43 21.45 26.45
N MET A 952 -14.92 20.28 26.02
CA MET A 952 -14.53 18.99 26.58
C MET A 952 -13.07 18.68 26.23
N SER A 953 -12.40 17.89 27.07
CA SER A 953 -11.06 17.37 26.78
C SER A 953 -11.11 16.32 25.68
N ASP A 954 -10.07 16.24 24.85
CA ASP A 954 -9.86 15.15 23.87
C ASP A 954 -9.68 13.75 24.50
N GLN A 955 -9.62 13.68 25.83
CA GLN A 955 -9.59 12.44 26.62
C GLN A 955 -10.97 12.01 27.09
N GLU A 956 -12.00 12.85 26.96
CA GLU A 956 -13.31 12.63 27.55
C GLU A 956 -14.43 12.57 26.49
N GLY A 957 -15.29 11.55 26.58
CA GLY A 957 -16.53 11.45 25.81
C GLY A 957 -17.78 11.47 26.68
N LEU A 958 -18.92 11.82 26.09
CA LEU A 958 -20.21 11.89 26.80
C LEU A 958 -21.30 11.12 26.05
N LEU A 959 -21.98 10.20 26.75
CA LEU A 959 -23.20 9.55 26.29
C LEU A 959 -24.37 9.98 27.18
N VAL A 960 -25.43 10.56 26.60
CA VAL A 960 -26.66 10.91 27.30
C VAL A 960 -27.81 10.02 26.84
N ILE A 961 -28.54 9.44 27.78
CA ILE A 961 -29.68 8.54 27.55
C ILE A 961 -30.97 9.24 27.96
N TYR A 962 -31.96 9.17 27.08
CA TYR A 962 -33.30 9.72 27.28
C TYR A 962 -34.34 8.59 27.23
N LEU A 963 -35.27 8.59 28.18
CA LEU A 963 -36.40 7.66 28.18
C LEU A 963 -37.66 8.44 27.78
N PHE A 964 -38.24 8.11 26.63
CA PHE A 964 -39.42 8.78 26.11
C PHE A 964 -40.70 8.04 26.49
N ASP A 965 -41.74 8.81 26.79
CA ASP A 965 -43.07 8.27 27.03
C ASP A 965 -43.69 7.76 25.73
N THR A 966 -43.85 6.43 25.63
CA THR A 966 -44.40 5.77 24.45
C THR A 966 -45.86 6.17 24.21
N ALA A 967 -46.64 6.49 25.24
CA ALA A 967 -48.01 6.96 25.05
C ALA A 967 -48.06 8.31 24.32
N GLU A 968 -47.09 9.19 24.59
CA GLU A 968 -46.95 10.48 23.89
C GLU A 968 -46.50 10.30 22.44
N VAL A 969 -45.62 9.34 22.17
CA VAL A 969 -45.16 9.01 20.81
C VAL A 969 -46.32 8.56 19.92
N PHE A 970 -47.27 7.79 20.45
CA PHE A 970 -48.50 7.43 19.73
C PHE A 970 -49.63 8.46 19.89
N ARG A 971 -49.40 9.56 20.62
CA ARG A 971 -50.42 10.55 21.01
C ARG A 971 -51.69 9.91 21.58
N TYR A 972 -51.53 8.84 22.35
CA TYR A 972 -52.64 7.98 22.78
C TYR A 972 -53.69 8.76 23.60
N ASN A 973 -53.22 9.64 24.48
CA ASN A 973 -54.06 10.45 25.37
C ASN A 973 -54.62 11.73 24.71
N ASP A 974 -54.13 12.10 23.52
CA ASP A 974 -54.57 13.30 22.82
C ASP A 974 -55.90 13.07 22.11
N LYS A 975 -56.96 13.77 22.53
CA LYS A 975 -58.31 13.66 21.95
C LYS A 975 -58.36 13.99 20.46
N GLY A 976 -57.45 14.83 19.95
CA GLY A 976 -57.39 15.26 18.55
C GLY A 976 -56.50 14.42 17.63
N ALA A 977 -55.78 13.41 18.15
CA ALA A 977 -54.85 12.63 17.35
C ALA A 977 -55.52 11.70 16.32
N ASP A 978 -54.81 11.41 15.22
CA ASP A 978 -55.25 10.48 14.18
C ASP A 978 -55.59 9.11 14.79
N LYS A 979 -56.75 8.57 14.41
CA LYS A 979 -57.27 7.30 14.95
C LYS A 979 -56.32 6.13 14.70
N ARG A 980 -55.55 6.16 13.61
CA ARG A 980 -54.60 5.10 13.23
C ARG A 980 -53.45 5.00 14.22
N LEU A 981 -52.93 6.12 14.73
CA LEU A 981 -51.88 6.13 15.76
C LEU A 981 -52.40 5.49 17.06
N LYS A 982 -53.61 5.84 17.49
CA LYS A 982 -54.26 5.25 18.67
C LYS A 982 -54.53 3.76 18.50
N GLN A 983 -54.97 3.35 17.32
CA GLN A 983 -55.20 1.94 17.02
C GLN A 983 -53.89 1.16 17.10
N MET A 984 -52.83 1.66 16.45
CA MET A 984 -51.50 1.06 16.51
C MET A 984 -50.99 0.98 17.95
N ALA A 985 -51.20 2.01 18.77
CA ALA A 985 -50.82 2.03 20.19
C ALA A 985 -51.37 0.84 21.00
N THR A 986 -52.54 0.30 20.63
CA THR A 986 -53.14 -0.85 21.32
C THR A 986 -52.37 -2.16 21.14
N GLU A 987 -51.44 -2.23 20.17
CA GLU A 987 -50.57 -3.39 19.94
C GLU A 987 -49.40 -3.47 20.96
N TYR A 988 -49.12 -2.36 21.67
CA TYR A 988 -47.93 -2.16 22.49
C TYR A 988 -48.22 -2.06 23.99
N ASP A 989 -47.22 -2.38 24.81
CA ASP A 989 -47.24 -2.04 26.23
C ASP A 989 -46.70 -0.61 26.40
N LEU A 990 -47.61 0.36 26.51
CA LEU A 990 -47.27 1.78 26.63
C LEU A 990 -46.51 2.13 27.92
N LYS A 991 -46.37 1.20 28.88
CA LYS A 991 -45.53 1.39 30.07
C LYS A 991 -44.03 1.23 29.77
N ILE A 992 -43.67 0.60 28.65
CA ILE A 992 -42.29 0.45 28.22
C ILE A 992 -41.87 1.73 27.49
N PRO A 993 -40.86 2.48 27.98
CA PRO A 993 -40.42 3.71 27.31
C PRO A 993 -39.56 3.42 26.07
N LEU A 994 -39.54 4.35 25.12
CA LEU A 994 -38.54 4.33 24.04
C LEU A 994 -37.21 4.87 24.57
N VAL A 995 -36.10 4.16 24.30
CA VAL A 995 -34.76 4.54 24.76
C VAL A 995 -34.01 5.27 23.64
N GLY A 996 -33.68 6.55 23.86
CA GLY A 996 -32.87 7.35 22.96
C GLY A 996 -31.45 7.58 23.48
N PHE A 997 -30.48 7.64 22.57
CA PHE A 997 -29.06 7.83 22.89
C PHE A 997 -28.50 9.03 22.13
N ALA A 998 -27.73 9.88 22.82
CA ALA A 998 -27.00 11.01 22.26
C ALA A 998 -25.52 10.94 22.67
N LEU A 999 -24.63 10.73 21.71
CA LEU A 999 -23.19 10.52 21.88
C LEU A 999 -22.44 11.77 21.39
N GLY A 1000 -21.72 12.48 22.26
CA GLY A 1000 -20.95 13.66 21.90
C GLY A 1000 -19.46 13.40 21.94
N PHE A 1001 -18.80 13.73 20.84
CA PHE A 1001 -17.37 13.66 20.66
C PHE A 1001 -16.75 15.08 20.75
N PRO A 1002 -15.69 15.29 21.55
CA PRO A 1002 -14.98 16.56 21.58
C PRO A 1002 -14.20 16.78 20.26
N PRO A 1003 -13.68 18.00 20.02
CA PRO A 1003 -12.57 18.20 19.10
C PRO A 1003 -11.35 17.37 19.52
N ILE A 1004 -10.69 16.70 18.57
CA ILE A 1004 -9.53 15.84 18.84
C ILE A 1004 -8.39 16.21 17.92
N GLU A 1005 -7.24 16.59 18.49
CA GLU A 1005 -6.03 16.90 17.73
C GLU A 1005 -4.84 16.02 18.15
N PRO A 1006 -4.13 15.37 17.20
CA PRO A 1006 -4.50 15.24 15.78
C PRO A 1006 -5.74 14.33 15.60
N ASP A 1007 -6.52 14.60 14.56
CA ASP A 1007 -7.71 13.82 14.19
C ASP A 1007 -7.33 12.35 13.92
N PRO A 1008 -7.88 11.38 14.68
CA PRO A 1008 -7.67 9.95 14.43
C PRO A 1008 -8.22 9.50 13.07
N GLY A 1009 -9.24 10.20 12.58
CA GLY A 1009 -10.06 9.83 11.43
C GLY A 1009 -9.49 10.21 10.06
N GLY A 1010 -9.31 11.51 9.77
CA GLY A 1010 -8.75 11.98 8.51
C GLY A 1010 -9.68 11.84 7.29
N ILE A 1011 -9.15 12.17 6.09
CA ILE A 1011 -9.90 12.15 4.82
C ILE A 1011 -9.48 10.92 4.02
N TYR A 1012 -10.45 10.20 3.48
CA TYR A 1012 -10.26 9.07 2.55
C TYR A 1012 -10.85 9.40 1.19
N VAL A 1013 -10.36 8.71 0.16
CA VAL A 1013 -10.98 8.70 -1.17
C VAL A 1013 -11.46 7.30 -1.50
N LYS A 1014 -12.61 7.21 -2.16
CA LYS A 1014 -13.22 5.97 -2.65
C LYS A 1014 -13.68 6.17 -4.09
N GLY A 1015 -13.67 5.12 -4.92
CA GLY A 1015 -14.16 5.26 -6.30
C GLY A 1015 -15.67 5.53 -6.36
N ASP A 1016 -16.10 6.33 -7.34
CA ASP A 1016 -17.50 6.70 -7.53
C ASP A 1016 -18.23 5.68 -8.42
N TYR A 1017 -18.71 4.60 -7.80
CA TYR A 1017 -19.20 3.42 -8.52
C TYR A 1017 -20.74 3.31 -8.62
N ASN A 1018 -21.50 4.26 -8.07
CA ASN A 1018 -22.97 4.14 -7.90
C ASN A 1018 -23.41 2.81 -7.25
N ILE A 1019 -22.52 2.20 -6.48
CA ILE A 1019 -22.85 1.11 -5.58
C ILE A 1019 -23.33 1.84 -4.34
N GLU A 1020 -24.53 1.53 -3.85
CA GLU A 1020 -24.95 1.93 -2.51
C GLU A 1020 -23.87 1.40 -1.57
N ASP A 1021 -23.00 2.32 -1.12
CA ASP A 1021 -22.21 2.02 0.05
C ASP A 1021 -23.28 1.81 1.11
N GLU A 1022 -23.40 0.59 1.63
CA GLU A 1022 -24.16 0.35 2.87
C GLU A 1022 -23.72 1.32 3.99
N GLU A 1023 -22.61 2.06 3.80
CA GLU A 1023 -22.04 3.05 4.72
C GLU A 1023 -22.17 4.54 4.26
N SER A 1024 -23.04 4.95 3.30
CA SER A 1024 -22.99 6.34 2.76
C SER A 1024 -24.24 7.24 2.73
N ASP A 1025 -25.32 6.95 3.45
CA ASP A 1025 -26.41 7.95 3.60
C ASP A 1025 -26.21 8.80 4.88
N ILE A 1026 -25.23 9.70 4.84
CA ILE A 1026 -25.11 10.81 5.81
C ILE A 1026 -25.55 12.09 5.09
N ASP A 1027 -26.82 12.45 5.26
CA ASP A 1027 -27.40 13.68 4.70
C ASP A 1027 -27.00 14.87 5.60
N GLU A 1028 -26.07 15.72 5.14
CA GLU A 1028 -25.48 16.86 5.88
C GLU A 1028 -26.48 18.03 6.15
N SER A 1029 -27.78 17.90 5.90
CA SER A 1029 -28.70 19.06 5.90
C SER A 1029 -29.37 19.44 7.22
N ASP A 1030 -29.30 18.63 8.29
CA ASP A 1030 -30.15 18.82 9.48
C ASP A 1030 -29.47 19.50 10.70
N SER A 1031 -28.24 20.03 10.55
CA SER A 1031 -27.48 20.64 11.67
C SER A 1031 -27.92 22.05 12.11
N ALA A 1032 -28.99 22.61 11.56
CA ALA A 1032 -29.49 23.94 11.93
C ALA A 1032 -30.68 23.86 12.90
N ILE A 1033 -30.43 24.09 14.19
CA ILE A 1033 -31.48 24.29 15.22
C ILE A 1033 -32.29 25.56 14.91
N PRO A 1034 -33.62 25.50 14.65
CA PRO A 1034 -34.51 26.64 14.51
C PRO A 1034 -35.18 27.03 15.83
N ASP A 1035 -35.40 28.34 15.99
CA ASP A 1035 -35.99 29.00 17.16
C ASP A 1035 -37.44 28.51 17.48
N ASP A 1036 -37.64 28.08 18.73
CA ASP A 1036 -38.96 27.98 19.39
C ASP A 1036 -39.34 29.35 19.96
N ASN A 1037 -40.14 30.11 19.21
CA ASN A 1037 -40.94 31.20 19.77
C ASN A 1037 -42.29 30.62 20.22
N ASN A 1038 -42.54 30.68 21.52
CA ASN A 1038 -43.90 30.67 22.08
C ASN A 1038 -44.57 32.01 21.75
N GLU A 1039 -45.59 32.00 20.89
CA GLU A 1039 -46.65 32.99 20.91
C GLU A 1039 -48.03 32.30 21.07
N GLN A 1040 -48.65 32.67 22.19
CA GLN A 1040 -50.05 32.49 22.66
C GLN A 1040 -50.32 31.40 23.69
#